data_AF-A0A4D6NJM1-F1
#
_entry.id   AF-A0A4D6NJM1-F1
#
_cell.length_a   1.000
_cell.length_b   1.000
_cell.length_c   1.000
_cell.angle_alpha   90.00
_cell.angle_beta   90.00
_cell.angle_gamma   90.00
#
_symmetry.space_group_name_H-M   'P 1'
#
loop_
_entity.id
_entity.type
_entity.pdbx_description
1 polymer ?
#
loop_
_entity_poly.entity_id
_entity_poly.type
_entity_poly.pdbx_seq_one_letter_code
_entity_poly.pdbx_strand_id
1 'polypeptide(L)'
;MATSSRVNDEAEPQRGYWRWSKQDFLPEESFQSWNNYVSALSQTWLRFKDRLFSRSDDATETEELKKQSEHDMKRCLNWWDLIWFGFGAVIGAGIFVLTGQEAHDHAGAAIVLSYVASGFSAMLSVFCYTEFAVEVPSAGGSFAYLRVELGDFVAFITAGNILLESVIGSAAVARSWTSYFTNLLNRPKNSLRIKTNLKEGYNLLDPIASGVLVIASVITIISTRKTSFLNWIASAINTAVIIFVIVAGFLHADTSNLSPFLPYGAKGVFQAAAIIYFAYGGFDHIATMAEETKKPSRDIPIGLVGSMSMITVIYCLMALSLSMMQKYTEIDTGAAFSVAFQHVGMKWAKYVVAFGALKGMTTVLLVGRLAQARYITHIARCHMIPPCRSDDATETEELKKQSEHDMKRCLNWWDLIWFGFGAVIGAGIFVLTGQEAHDHAGAAIVLSYVASGFSAMLSVFCYTEFAVEVPSAGGSFAYLRVELGDFVAFITAGNILLESVIGSAAVARSWTSYFTNLLNRPKNSLRIKTNLKEGYNLLDPIASGVLVIASVITIISTRKTSFLNWIASAINTAVIIFVIVAGFLHADTSNLSPFLPYGAKGVFQAAAIIYFAYGGFDHIATMAEETKKPSRDIPIGLVGSMSMITVIYCLMALSLSMMQKYTEIDTGAAFSVAFQHVGMKWAKYVVAFGALKGMTTVLLVGRLAQARYITHIARCHMIPPWFALVHHKTGTPINATLLITIASAIIAFFTGLKVLSSLISVSTLFVFMMISIALVVRRYYVRGVTPKENLLKLVIFLGLIIASSMGISAYWGLRSNGWFGYIVTVPFWFLATLGMSLFLTQQRAPRVWGVPLVPWFPSLSIATNVFLMGSLEYEAFIRFGACTVAMLIYYFLFGLHATYDMAHQQEKLQSKVDHRETIKNEGP
;
A
#
# COMPACT_ATOMS: atom_id res chain seq x y z
N MET A 1 61.32 -19.79 -31.54
CA MET A 1 61.12 -20.74 -30.43
C MET A 1 60.99 -19.93 -29.15
N ALA A 2 59.75 -19.55 -28.77
CA ALA A 2 59.44 -18.85 -27.52
C ALA A 2 57.95 -19.05 -27.25
N THR A 3 57.62 -19.68 -26.12
CA THR A 3 56.26 -20.07 -25.76
C THR A 3 55.50 -18.90 -25.15
N SER A 4 54.48 -18.40 -25.85
CA SER A 4 53.45 -17.55 -25.24
C SER A 4 52.58 -18.42 -24.35
N SER A 5 52.82 -18.36 -23.04
CA SER A 5 51.95 -18.95 -22.03
C SER A 5 50.60 -18.23 -22.05
N ARG A 6 49.58 -18.87 -22.64
CA ARG A 6 48.19 -18.49 -22.41
C ARG A 6 47.94 -18.62 -20.91
N VAL A 7 47.64 -17.50 -20.26
CA VAL A 7 46.99 -17.52 -18.95
C VAL A 7 45.62 -18.16 -19.19
N ASN A 8 45.37 -19.29 -18.54
CA ASN A 8 44.02 -19.84 -18.49
C ASN A 8 43.17 -18.92 -17.62
N ASP A 9 42.29 -18.14 -18.24
CA ASP A 9 41.11 -17.64 -17.55
C ASP A 9 40.25 -18.87 -17.20
N GLU A 10 40.42 -19.37 -15.98
CA GLU A 10 39.50 -20.35 -15.40
C GLU A 10 38.13 -19.67 -15.27
N ALA A 11 37.26 -19.93 -16.25
CA ALA A 11 35.89 -19.46 -16.22
C ALA A 11 35.21 -19.98 -14.94
N GLU A 12 34.83 -19.06 -14.04
CA GLU A 12 34.11 -19.43 -12.82
C GLU A 12 32.89 -20.29 -13.17
N PRO A 13 32.73 -21.47 -12.55
CA PRO A 13 31.63 -22.37 -12.88
C PRO A 13 30.29 -21.71 -12.54
N GLN A 14 29.39 -21.60 -13.53
CA GLN A 14 28.09 -20.95 -13.40
C GLN A 14 27.35 -21.38 -12.12
N ARG A 15 27.20 -20.43 -11.19
CA ARG A 15 26.69 -20.71 -9.84
C ARG A 15 25.16 -20.88 -9.88
N GLY A 16 24.67 -22.08 -9.57
CA GLY A 16 23.23 -22.39 -9.62
C GLY A 16 22.38 -21.66 -8.56
N TYR A 17 21.16 -21.25 -8.95
CA TYR A 17 20.22 -20.43 -8.17
C TYR A 17 19.76 -21.05 -6.83
N TRP A 18 19.67 -22.38 -6.74
CA TRP A 18 19.24 -23.07 -5.51
C TRP A 18 20.46 -23.47 -4.66
N ARG A 19 20.92 -22.54 -3.81
CA ARG A 19 21.96 -22.77 -2.80
C ARG A 19 21.48 -22.41 -1.40
N TRP A 20 21.99 -23.14 -0.41
CA TRP A 20 21.72 -23.00 1.01
C TRP A 20 23.04 -23.18 1.77
N SER A 21 23.89 -22.14 1.82
CA SER A 21 25.10 -22.13 2.65
C SER A 21 25.11 -20.95 3.62
N LYS A 22 25.91 -21.05 4.70
CA LYS A 22 26.08 -19.96 5.67
C LYS A 22 26.62 -18.69 4.99
N GLN A 23 27.50 -18.83 4.00
CA GLN A 23 28.12 -17.71 3.28
C GLN A 23 27.14 -16.97 2.35
N ASP A 24 26.08 -17.64 1.87
CA ASP A 24 25.02 -17.00 1.05
C ASP A 24 24.04 -16.15 1.90
N PHE A 25 24.15 -16.20 3.23
CA PHE A 25 23.19 -15.62 4.18
C PHE A 25 23.85 -14.76 5.27
N LEU A 26 25.14 -14.99 5.55
CA LEU A 26 25.98 -14.32 6.55
C LEU A 26 27.43 -14.15 6.01
N PRO A 27 27.66 -13.38 4.92
CA PRO A 27 29.00 -13.20 4.34
C PRO A 27 29.94 -12.30 5.17
N GLU A 28 29.41 -11.44 6.05
CA GLU A 28 30.12 -10.31 6.66
C GLU A 28 31.10 -10.73 7.78
N GLU A 29 32.22 -10.01 7.95
CA GLU A 29 33.35 -10.40 8.83
C GLU A 29 32.91 -10.70 10.29
N SER A 30 31.95 -9.96 10.84
CA SER A 30 31.35 -10.20 12.17
C SER A 30 30.74 -11.60 12.31
N PHE A 31 30.00 -12.07 11.30
CA PHE A 31 29.20 -13.31 11.43
C PHE A 31 29.96 -14.57 11.00
N GLN A 32 31.19 -14.42 10.49
CA GLN A 32 32.05 -15.55 10.15
C GLN A 32 32.43 -16.39 11.38
N SER A 33 32.76 -15.75 12.52
CA SER A 33 33.11 -16.42 13.78
C SER A 33 32.41 -15.80 15.00
N TRP A 34 32.21 -16.57 16.07
CA TRP A 34 31.58 -16.08 17.31
C TRP A 34 32.41 -14.98 17.99
N ASN A 35 33.74 -15.08 17.96
CA ASN A 35 34.62 -14.06 18.53
C ASN A 35 34.54 -12.74 17.74
N ASN A 36 34.40 -12.79 16.41
CA ASN A 36 34.21 -11.59 15.59
C ASN A 36 32.89 -10.89 15.95
N TYR A 37 31.80 -11.67 16.13
CA TYR A 37 30.49 -11.14 16.51
C TYR A 37 30.49 -10.49 17.91
N VAL A 38 31.13 -11.11 18.90
CA VAL A 38 31.28 -10.54 20.26
C VAL A 38 32.14 -9.26 20.22
N SER A 39 33.21 -9.24 19.42
CA SER A 39 34.01 -8.03 19.20
C SER A 39 33.20 -6.91 18.55
N ALA A 40 32.41 -7.23 17.52
CA ALA A 40 31.52 -6.27 16.85
C ALA A 40 30.48 -5.68 17.81
N LEU A 41 29.83 -6.52 18.63
CA LEU A 41 28.89 -6.09 19.68
C LEU A 41 29.54 -5.14 20.70
N SER A 42 30.81 -5.34 21.07
CA SER A 42 31.53 -4.42 21.96
C SER A 42 31.73 -3.02 21.35
N GLN A 43 31.72 -2.92 20.01
CA GLN A 43 31.91 -1.69 19.25
C GLN A 43 30.59 -1.00 18.83
N THR A 44 29.42 -1.53 19.23
CA THR A 44 28.08 -1.06 18.80
C THR A 44 27.96 0.47 18.81
N TRP A 45 28.31 1.15 19.91
CA TRP A 45 28.18 2.61 20.02
C TRP A 45 29.07 3.40 19.03
N LEU A 46 30.29 2.92 18.75
CA LEU A 46 31.20 3.55 17.79
C LEU A 46 30.69 3.39 16.36
N ARG A 47 30.32 2.17 15.98
CA ARG A 47 29.73 1.85 14.67
C ARG A 47 28.44 2.63 14.42
N PHE A 48 27.63 2.79 15.45
CA PHE A 48 26.38 3.53 15.43
C PHE A 48 26.56 5.05 15.27
N LYS A 49 27.56 5.63 15.96
CA LYS A 49 27.91 7.04 15.81
C LYS A 49 28.51 7.35 14.43
N ASP A 50 29.29 6.44 13.86
CA ASP A 50 29.83 6.57 12.51
C ASP A 50 28.71 6.53 11.47
N ARG A 51 27.80 5.56 11.59
CA ARG A 51 26.60 5.51 10.75
C ARG A 51 25.72 6.75 10.90
N LEU A 52 25.54 7.34 12.08
CA LEU A 52 24.84 8.62 12.29
C LEU A 52 25.26 9.79 11.38
N PHE A 53 26.48 9.79 10.82
CA PHE A 53 27.02 10.85 9.96
C PHE A 53 27.48 10.39 8.57
N SER A 54 27.30 9.11 8.24
CA SER A 54 27.30 8.62 6.86
C SER A 54 26.12 9.23 6.09
N ARG A 55 26.24 9.38 4.77
CA ARG A 55 25.19 9.84 3.83
C ARG A 55 25.57 9.30 2.43
N SER A 56 24.59 8.82 1.65
CA SER A 56 24.78 8.30 0.27
C SER A 56 24.71 9.45 -0.73
N ASP A 57 25.47 9.41 -1.83
CA ASP A 57 25.43 10.44 -2.88
C ASP A 57 24.54 10.03 -4.07
N ASP A 58 24.05 11.02 -4.83
CA ASP A 58 23.06 10.85 -5.91
C ASP A 58 23.67 10.11 -7.12
N ALA A 59 24.96 10.30 -7.44
CA ALA A 59 25.63 9.57 -8.54
C ALA A 59 25.68 8.04 -8.27
N THR A 60 25.98 7.66 -7.03
CA THR A 60 26.09 6.27 -6.58
C THR A 60 24.77 5.51 -6.67
N GLU A 61 23.61 6.16 -6.57
CA GLU A 61 22.33 5.47 -6.63
C GLU A 61 21.91 5.02 -8.06
N THR A 62 22.48 5.59 -9.12
CA THR A 62 21.65 5.93 -10.29
C THR A 62 22.02 5.27 -11.61
N GLU A 63 23.09 5.68 -12.28
CA GLU A 63 23.70 4.82 -13.32
C GLU A 63 24.67 3.82 -12.67
N GLU A 64 25.21 4.10 -11.48
CA GLU A 64 26.28 3.34 -10.83
C GLU A 64 25.85 1.92 -10.41
N LEU A 65 24.87 1.81 -9.50
CA LEU A 65 24.20 0.56 -9.16
C LEU A 65 23.57 -0.15 -10.37
N LYS A 66 23.42 0.50 -11.55
CA LYS A 66 22.99 -0.26 -12.73
C LYS A 66 24.03 -1.29 -13.17
N LYS A 67 25.35 -1.04 -13.00
CA LYS A 67 26.43 -1.96 -13.43
C LYS A 67 26.19 -3.38 -12.96
N GLN A 68 26.11 -3.58 -11.66
CA GLN A 68 26.29 -4.90 -11.03
C GLN A 68 25.18 -5.94 -11.33
N SER A 69 24.14 -5.57 -12.10
CA SER A 69 23.06 -6.47 -12.51
C SER A 69 23.41 -7.34 -13.71
N GLU A 70 23.27 -8.65 -13.56
CA GLU A 70 23.45 -9.67 -14.61
C GLU A 70 22.67 -9.33 -15.92
N HIS A 71 21.40 -8.96 -15.76
CA HIS A 71 20.35 -9.47 -16.65
C HIS A 71 19.06 -8.64 -16.52
N ASP A 72 19.12 -7.34 -16.81
CA ASP A 72 18.00 -6.39 -16.63
C ASP A 72 16.71 -6.74 -17.39
N MET A 73 15.56 -6.21 -16.95
CA MET A 73 14.30 -6.96 -17.10
C MET A 73 13.59 -6.78 -18.47
N LYS A 74 12.84 -5.69 -18.81
CA LYS A 74 12.64 -5.19 -20.21
C LYS A 74 11.76 -3.96 -20.48
N ARG A 75 12.28 -3.06 -21.31
CA ARG A 75 11.58 -1.90 -21.91
C ARG A 75 10.42 -2.30 -22.82
N CYS A 76 9.19 -2.28 -22.27
CA CYS A 76 7.94 -2.71 -22.91
C CYS A 76 6.61 -2.27 -22.23
N LEU A 77 6.61 -1.35 -21.25
CA LEU A 77 5.45 -1.09 -20.39
C LEU A 77 4.48 0.01 -20.90
N ASN A 78 3.69 0.61 -19.99
CA ASN A 78 2.55 1.50 -20.21
C ASN A 78 1.36 0.85 -20.97
N TRP A 79 1.64 0.27 -22.13
CA TRP A 79 0.95 0.54 -23.38
C TRP A 79 -0.04 -0.54 -23.85
N TRP A 80 -0.18 -0.67 -25.18
CA TRP A 80 -0.93 -1.72 -25.90
C TRP A 80 -0.75 -3.15 -25.34
N ASP A 81 0.43 -3.47 -24.77
CA ASP A 81 0.66 -4.74 -24.09
C ASP A 81 -0.13 -4.95 -22.78
N LEU A 82 -0.76 -3.91 -22.21
CA LEU A 82 -1.41 -3.95 -20.89
C LEU A 82 -2.93 -3.69 -20.91
N ILE A 83 -3.51 -3.15 -22.00
CA ILE A 83 -4.77 -2.37 -21.97
C ILE A 83 -5.95 -3.07 -21.28
N TRP A 84 -6.35 -4.27 -21.71
CA TRP A 84 -7.49 -4.98 -21.08
C TRP A 84 -7.25 -5.36 -19.60
N PHE A 85 -6.03 -5.19 -19.07
CA PHE A 85 -5.73 -5.43 -17.65
C PHE A 85 -5.31 -4.21 -16.83
N GLY A 86 -4.71 -3.17 -17.40
CA GLY A 86 -3.93 -2.17 -16.65
C GLY A 86 -4.65 -1.56 -15.44
N PHE A 87 -5.92 -1.20 -15.62
CA PHE A 87 -6.85 -0.72 -14.59
C PHE A 87 -6.95 -1.63 -13.33
N GLY A 88 -6.72 -2.94 -13.50
CA GLY A 88 -6.95 -4.02 -12.54
C GLY A 88 -5.84 -4.11 -11.50
N ALA A 89 -5.43 -2.93 -11.05
CA ALA A 89 -4.33 -2.68 -10.14
C ALA A 89 -4.81 -2.89 -8.72
N VAL A 90 -5.09 -1.82 -7.96
CA VAL A 90 -5.66 -1.98 -6.62
C VAL A 90 -7.04 -2.63 -6.67
N ILE A 91 -7.80 -2.52 -7.76
CA ILE A 91 -9.23 -2.80 -7.70
C ILE A 91 -9.55 -4.31 -7.85
N GLY A 92 -10.20 -5.00 -6.87
CA GLY A 92 -10.43 -6.44 -6.96
C GLY A 92 -11.35 -7.38 -6.12
N ALA A 93 -11.81 -7.18 -4.85
CA ALA A 93 -12.60 -8.21 -4.10
C ALA A 93 -13.22 -7.90 -2.70
N GLY A 94 -12.95 -6.82 -1.98
CA GLY A 94 -13.04 -6.73 -0.50
C GLY A 94 -14.00 -5.81 0.30
N ILE A 95 -15.25 -5.47 -0.09
CA ILE A 95 -16.29 -4.77 0.78
C ILE A 95 -16.63 -5.56 2.10
N PHE A 96 -15.95 -6.68 2.36
CA PHE A 96 -16.61 -7.97 2.49
C PHE A 96 -16.50 -8.61 3.92
N VAL A 97 -16.47 -7.86 5.05
CA VAL A 97 -16.47 -8.48 6.42
C VAL A 97 -17.03 -7.75 7.67
N LEU A 98 -17.19 -6.41 7.81
CA LEU A 98 -17.34 -5.79 9.17
C LEU A 98 -18.64 -5.08 9.63
N THR A 99 -19.75 -5.10 8.88
CA THR A 99 -21.07 -4.46 9.15
C THR A 99 -22.57 -5.12 9.33
N GLY A 100 -23.19 -6.36 9.46
CA GLY A 100 -23.28 -7.93 9.30
C GLY A 100 -22.43 -9.30 9.47
N GLN A 101 -21.67 -10.04 10.38
CA GLN A 101 -21.00 -10.17 11.76
C GLN A 101 -19.95 -9.15 12.32
N GLU A 102 -20.20 -8.54 13.48
CA GLU A 102 -19.47 -7.56 14.30
C GLU A 102 -20.58 -6.89 15.17
N ALA A 103 -20.42 -5.66 15.64
CA ALA A 103 -21.53 -4.75 16.01
C ALA A 103 -22.68 -5.39 16.81
N HIS A 104 -23.85 -5.65 16.21
CA HIS A 104 -25.04 -6.25 16.85
C HIS A 104 -24.85 -7.70 17.40
N ASP A 105 -23.67 -8.33 17.27
CA ASP A 105 -23.28 -9.41 18.19
C ASP A 105 -23.34 -8.93 19.66
N HIS A 106 -23.03 -7.65 19.92
CA HIS A 106 -22.96 -6.99 21.24
C HIS A 106 -23.59 -5.56 21.29
N ALA A 107 -24.05 -4.99 20.16
CA ALA A 107 -24.44 -3.57 20.03
C ALA A 107 -25.53 -3.30 18.95
N GLY A 108 -25.37 -2.26 18.12
CA GLY A 108 -26.24 -1.83 17.00
C GLY A 108 -25.44 -1.20 15.84
N ALA A 109 -26.09 -0.52 14.88
CA ALA A 109 -25.60 -0.48 13.49
C ALA A 109 -25.78 0.83 12.69
N ALA A 110 -24.99 1.90 12.94
CA ALA A 110 -25.00 3.14 12.14
C ALA A 110 -24.32 2.99 10.77
N ILE A 111 -23.10 2.45 10.79
CA ILE A 111 -22.50 1.56 9.79
C ILE A 111 -22.25 2.04 8.34
N VAL A 112 -22.99 2.97 7.73
CA VAL A 112 -22.78 3.32 6.30
C VAL A 112 -22.49 4.80 6.04
N LEU A 113 -23.06 5.70 6.86
CA LEU A 113 -22.46 7.01 7.07
C LEU A 113 -21.02 6.86 7.58
N SER A 114 -20.74 5.75 8.26
CA SER A 114 -19.42 5.22 8.59
C SER A 114 -18.54 4.82 7.38
N TYR A 115 -18.90 5.23 6.15
CA TYR A 115 -18.02 5.33 4.97
C TYR A 115 -17.86 6.75 4.40
N VAL A 116 -18.72 7.72 4.78
CA VAL A 116 -18.35 9.16 4.73
C VAL A 116 -17.23 9.46 5.75
N ALA A 117 -16.93 8.46 6.58
CA ALA A 117 -15.69 8.23 7.28
C ALA A 117 -14.43 8.49 6.43
N SER A 118 -14.42 8.14 5.14
CA SER A 118 -13.16 7.75 4.50
C SER A 118 -13.13 8.09 3.00
N GLY A 119 -12.08 8.77 2.49
CA GLY A 119 -11.74 8.68 1.06
C GLY A 119 -11.15 9.87 0.28
N PHE A 120 -11.02 11.12 0.74
CA PHE A 120 -10.63 12.28 -0.12
C PHE A 120 -9.22 12.18 -0.76
N SER A 121 -8.50 11.06 -0.60
CA SER A 121 -7.18 10.85 -1.20
C SER A 121 -6.93 9.51 -1.92
N ALA A 122 -7.92 8.72 -2.35
CA ALA A 122 -7.64 7.48 -3.15
C ALA A 122 -8.14 7.36 -4.62
N MET A 123 -8.44 8.38 -5.44
CA MET A 123 -8.33 9.84 -5.27
C MET A 123 -6.89 10.30 -4.87
N LEU A 124 -6.61 11.57 -4.49
CA LEU A 124 -5.31 12.24 -4.26
C LEU A 124 -4.22 11.39 -3.57
N SER A 125 -3.51 10.55 -4.33
CA SER A 125 -2.52 9.57 -3.83
C SER A 125 -1.53 9.16 -4.90
N VAL A 126 -1.99 8.66 -6.05
CA VAL A 126 -1.31 8.88 -7.33
C VAL A 126 -1.42 10.38 -7.60
N PHE A 127 -0.59 11.11 -6.87
CA PHE A 127 -0.34 12.55 -6.88
C PHE A 127 0.93 12.79 -6.06
N CYS A 128 1.12 12.00 -5.00
CA CYS A 128 2.45 11.54 -4.65
C CYS A 128 3.16 10.88 -5.86
N TYR A 129 4.47 10.71 -5.72
CA TYR A 129 5.33 9.77 -6.43
C TYR A 129 5.86 10.22 -7.80
N THR A 130 5.69 11.47 -8.24
CA THR A 130 5.72 11.75 -9.68
C THR A 130 6.91 12.54 -10.22
N GLU A 131 6.98 13.87 -10.08
CA GLU A 131 8.27 14.57 -10.04
C GLU A 131 8.93 14.19 -8.71
N PHE A 132 9.41 12.96 -8.68
CA PHE A 132 10.11 12.29 -7.59
C PHE A 132 10.81 11.08 -8.21
N ALA A 133 10.10 10.28 -9.01
CA ALA A 133 10.66 9.18 -9.81
C ALA A 133 11.42 9.62 -11.09
N VAL A 134 11.94 10.86 -11.11
CA VAL A 134 11.91 11.67 -12.34
C VAL A 134 12.93 12.83 -12.50
N GLU A 135 13.64 13.38 -11.51
CA GLU A 135 14.13 12.81 -10.26
C GLU A 135 14.89 11.54 -10.49
N VAL A 136 14.60 10.57 -9.65
CA VAL A 136 15.22 9.28 -9.70
C VAL A 136 14.51 8.34 -10.71
N PRO A 137 15.01 8.10 -11.95
CA PRO A 137 14.73 6.86 -12.71
C PRO A 137 15.93 5.98 -13.17
N SER A 138 16.22 4.90 -12.43
CA SER A 138 16.95 3.71 -12.89
C SER A 138 16.31 2.38 -12.45
N ALA A 139 16.76 1.83 -11.32
CA ALA A 139 16.68 0.44 -10.95
C ALA A 139 16.50 0.19 -9.44
N GLY A 140 16.88 1.11 -8.54
CA GLY A 140 16.45 1.08 -7.12
C GLY A 140 14.92 0.97 -7.02
N GLY A 141 14.23 1.61 -7.97
CA GLY A 141 13.08 1.00 -8.66
C GLY A 141 11.90 0.65 -7.79
N SER A 142 11.61 1.45 -6.77
CA SER A 142 10.61 1.15 -5.74
C SER A 142 11.21 1.32 -4.33
N PHE A 143 12.55 1.20 -4.21
CA PHE A 143 13.42 1.54 -3.06
C PHE A 143 14.46 2.61 -3.45
N ALA A 144 13.95 3.71 -3.98
CA ALA A 144 14.58 4.99 -4.19
C ALA A 144 13.85 6.30 -3.67
N TYR A 145 13.06 6.33 -2.55
CA TYR A 145 12.65 7.57 -1.79
C TYR A 145 13.01 7.74 -0.27
N LEU A 146 13.79 6.88 0.42
CA LEU A 146 14.37 7.14 1.77
C LEU A 146 15.95 7.06 1.98
N ARG A 147 16.85 7.23 0.96
CA ARG A 147 18.35 7.43 1.02
C ARG A 147 18.98 8.74 0.42
N VAL A 148 18.23 9.75 -0.05
CA VAL A 148 18.75 11.08 -0.51
C VAL A 148 18.26 12.26 0.37
N GLU A 149 17.30 13.08 -0.02
CA GLU A 149 17.03 14.37 0.62
C GLU A 149 16.29 14.44 1.99
N LEU A 150 16.85 13.90 3.07
CA LEU A 150 16.55 14.34 4.45
C LEU A 150 17.70 13.98 5.37
N GLY A 151 18.10 12.70 5.36
CA GLY A 151 18.97 12.13 6.37
C GLY A 151 18.27 11.20 7.33
N ASP A 152 18.86 10.02 7.48
CA ASP A 152 18.37 8.95 8.32
C ASP A 152 18.80 9.12 9.80
N PHE A 153 19.14 10.38 10.12
CA PHE A 153 19.20 10.98 11.44
C PHE A 153 17.80 11.03 12.06
N VAL A 154 16.77 10.99 11.21
CA VAL A 154 15.38 10.72 11.61
C VAL A 154 14.82 9.47 10.91
N ALA A 155 15.68 8.56 10.40
CA ALA A 155 15.23 7.39 9.62
C ALA A 155 16.18 6.16 9.51
N PHE A 156 17.18 5.96 10.39
CA PHE A 156 18.05 4.76 10.33
C PHE A 156 17.81 3.69 11.40
N ILE A 157 16.84 3.91 12.28
CA ILE A 157 15.72 2.98 12.20
C ILE A 157 14.99 3.47 10.94
N THR A 158 15.15 2.84 9.77
CA THR A 158 15.98 1.67 9.37
C THR A 158 15.15 0.39 9.35
N ALA A 159 14.15 0.38 10.23
CA ALA A 159 13.25 -0.73 10.46
C ALA A 159 12.00 -0.26 11.21
N GLY A 160 11.28 0.76 10.74
CA GLY A 160 9.98 1.19 11.28
C GLY A 160 8.85 1.51 10.29
N ASN A 161 9.08 1.99 9.05
CA ASN A 161 8.07 2.28 8.00
C ASN A 161 8.54 2.27 6.50
N ILE A 162 8.68 1.09 5.84
CA ILE A 162 8.42 0.81 4.39
C ILE A 162 8.33 -0.70 3.91
N LEU A 163 8.77 -1.69 4.70
CA LEU A 163 8.64 -3.17 4.60
C LEU A 163 7.63 -3.88 5.58
N LEU A 164 6.59 -3.27 6.19
CA LEU A 164 5.41 -3.79 6.93
C LEU A 164 3.95 -3.36 6.38
N GLU A 165 3.55 -3.52 5.07
CA GLU A 165 2.22 -3.78 4.40
C GLU A 165 1.91 -5.23 3.80
N SER A 166 2.77 -5.96 3.09
CA SER A 166 2.41 -7.24 2.43
C SER A 166 2.40 -8.59 3.24
N VAL A 167 2.20 -8.61 4.58
CA VAL A 167 2.20 -9.87 5.40
C VAL A 167 1.12 -10.03 6.47
N ILE A 168 0.75 -9.02 7.26
CA ILE A 168 -0.48 -9.11 8.08
C ILE A 168 -1.72 -8.95 7.17
N GLY A 169 -1.61 -9.48 5.93
CA GLY A 169 -1.31 -8.68 4.73
C GLY A 169 -1.52 -9.44 3.43
N SER A 170 -0.51 -9.89 2.66
CA SER A 170 -0.74 -10.50 1.33
C SER A 170 -1.45 -11.87 1.36
N ALA A 171 -1.94 -12.21 2.54
CA ALA A 171 -3.30 -12.64 2.77
C ALA A 171 -4.41 -11.71 2.23
N ALA A 172 -4.37 -11.39 0.93
CA ALA A 172 -5.40 -10.63 0.24
C ALA A 172 -6.48 -11.51 -0.46
N VAL A 173 -6.43 -12.85 -0.36
CA VAL A 173 -6.91 -13.81 -1.38
C VAL A 173 -7.88 -15.01 -1.05
N ALA A 174 -7.84 -16.04 -0.15
CA ALA A 174 -7.05 -16.67 0.96
C ALA A 174 -7.56 -17.16 2.53
N ARG A 175 -8.15 -16.64 3.74
CA ARG A 175 -8.99 -15.50 4.54
C ARG A 175 -10.41 -14.62 4.28
N SER A 176 -11.36 -14.24 3.28
CA SER A 176 -11.86 -14.19 1.77
C SER A 176 -12.15 -15.37 0.69
N TRP A 177 -12.81 -16.55 0.96
CA TRP A 177 -13.20 -17.76 0.13
C TRP A 177 -13.76 -18.94 0.98
N THR A 178 -12.93 -19.71 1.71
CA THR A 178 -13.25 -21.07 2.25
C THR A 178 -13.72 -21.14 3.72
N SER A 179 -14.25 -20.07 4.30
CA SER A 179 -15.36 -20.18 5.28
C SER A 179 -16.65 -19.73 4.59
N TYR A 180 -16.92 -20.25 3.38
CA TYR A 180 -18.09 -19.87 2.60
C TYR A 180 -18.34 -20.71 1.35
N PHE A 181 -17.35 -20.93 0.47
CA PHE A 181 -17.50 -21.86 -0.67
C PHE A 181 -17.80 -23.28 -0.19
N THR A 182 -17.04 -23.70 0.82
CA THR A 182 -17.39 -24.52 1.98
C THR A 182 -18.88 -24.84 2.16
N ASN A 183 -19.74 -23.82 2.17
CA ASN A 183 -21.15 -23.92 2.50
C ASN A 183 -22.03 -24.44 1.35
N LEU A 184 -21.48 -24.58 0.14
CA LEU A 184 -22.05 -25.42 -0.91
C LEU A 184 -22.14 -26.88 -0.43
N LEU A 185 -21.16 -27.32 0.37
CA LEU A 185 -21.18 -28.58 1.12
C LEU A 185 -21.76 -28.41 2.55
N ASN A 186 -22.63 -27.40 2.74
CA ASN A 186 -23.45 -27.09 3.92
C ASN A 186 -22.70 -26.82 5.24
N ARG A 187 -21.97 -25.69 5.36
CA ARG A 187 -20.86 -25.49 6.33
C ARG A 187 -20.83 -24.15 7.12
N PRO A 188 -20.62 -24.17 8.47
CA PRO A 188 -20.91 -23.07 9.41
C PRO A 188 -19.70 -22.50 10.22
N LYS A 189 -19.99 -21.73 11.31
CA LYS A 189 -19.10 -21.09 12.32
C LYS A 189 -18.01 -21.97 12.95
N ASN A 190 -18.09 -23.29 12.83
CA ASN A 190 -16.97 -24.19 13.06
C ASN A 190 -16.95 -25.14 11.87
N SER A 191 -15.89 -25.09 11.05
CA SER A 191 -15.78 -25.97 9.88
C SER A 191 -14.34 -26.41 9.60
N LEU A 192 -13.58 -25.73 8.75
CA LEU A 192 -12.36 -26.31 8.16
C LEU A 192 -11.08 -26.05 8.98
N ARG A 193 -11.01 -26.40 10.28
CA ARG A 193 -9.88 -26.05 11.18
C ARG A 193 -9.60 -27.04 12.32
N ILE A 194 -8.41 -26.90 12.93
CA ILE A 194 -8.02 -27.57 14.20
C ILE A 194 -8.01 -26.53 15.33
N LYS A 195 -8.70 -26.80 16.44
CA LYS A 195 -8.88 -25.92 17.62
C LYS A 195 -7.86 -26.25 18.72
N THR A 196 -7.37 -25.27 19.50
CA THR A 196 -6.29 -25.46 20.51
C THR A 196 -6.56 -24.79 21.88
N ASN A 197 -5.82 -25.12 22.95
CA ASN A 197 -6.17 -24.74 24.33
C ASN A 197 -5.77 -23.30 24.74
N LEU A 198 -6.67 -22.31 24.57
CA LEU A 198 -6.43 -20.86 24.76
C LEU A 198 -7.72 -20.12 25.18
N LYS A 199 -7.74 -18.76 25.27
CA LYS A 199 -8.90 -17.95 25.79
C LYS A 199 -9.34 -16.73 24.93
N GLU A 200 -10.46 -16.86 24.17
CA GLU A 200 -11.09 -15.93 23.17
C GLU A 200 -10.16 -15.05 22.27
N GLY A 201 -9.73 -15.49 21.07
CA GLY A 201 -8.56 -15.04 20.26
C GLY A 201 -7.88 -16.11 19.34
N TYR A 202 -6.55 -16.31 19.30
CA TYR A 202 -5.81 -17.08 18.26
C TYR A 202 -6.21 -18.55 17.82
N ASN A 203 -6.98 -19.36 18.56
CA ASN A 203 -6.83 -20.85 18.53
C ASN A 203 -7.24 -21.78 17.34
N LEU A 204 -8.05 -21.40 16.34
CA LEU A 204 -8.36 -22.31 15.21
C LEU A 204 -7.32 -22.14 14.11
N LEU A 205 -6.33 -23.02 14.10
CA LEU A 205 -5.33 -23.14 13.04
C LEU A 205 -5.95 -23.70 11.76
N ASP A 206 -5.52 -23.20 10.60
CA ASP A 206 -6.09 -23.57 9.31
C ASP A 206 -4.99 -23.80 8.25
N PRO A 207 -5.00 -24.97 7.61
CA PRO A 207 -4.04 -25.32 6.56
C PRO A 207 -4.45 -24.83 5.16
N ILE A 208 -5.73 -24.61 4.89
CA ILE A 208 -6.20 -24.01 3.63
C ILE A 208 -5.74 -22.54 3.61
N ALA A 209 -5.87 -21.88 4.77
CA ALA A 209 -5.48 -20.50 5.04
C ALA A 209 -3.97 -20.21 4.99
N SER A 210 -3.18 -21.15 4.46
CA SER A 210 -1.73 -21.10 4.37
C SER A 210 -1.23 -21.85 3.13
N GLY A 211 -1.48 -23.16 3.06
CA GLY A 211 -1.01 -24.02 1.96
C GLY A 211 -1.61 -23.65 0.62
N VAL A 212 -2.87 -23.24 0.64
CA VAL A 212 -3.50 -22.79 -0.61
C VAL A 212 -3.03 -21.36 -0.95
N LEU A 213 -2.25 -20.64 -0.13
CA LEU A 213 -1.51 -19.45 -0.60
C LEU A 213 -0.27 -19.87 -1.39
N VAL A 214 0.42 -20.88 -0.85
CA VAL A 214 1.70 -21.39 -1.36
C VAL A 214 1.60 -21.75 -2.84
N ILE A 215 0.75 -22.69 -3.25
CA ILE A 215 0.99 -23.44 -4.51
C ILE A 215 0.69 -22.68 -5.83
N ALA A 216 0.36 -21.39 -5.78
CA ALA A 216 0.43 -20.45 -6.92
C ALA A 216 1.06 -19.08 -6.58
N SER A 217 1.42 -18.80 -5.33
CA SER A 217 2.67 -18.06 -5.09
C SER A 217 3.88 -18.84 -5.64
N VAL A 218 3.78 -20.17 -5.69
CA VAL A 218 4.68 -21.09 -6.39
C VAL A 218 4.69 -20.87 -7.89
N ILE A 219 3.58 -20.51 -8.53
CA ILE A 219 3.57 -20.18 -9.97
C ILE A 219 4.00 -18.71 -10.21
N THR A 220 4.80 -18.18 -9.28
CA THR A 220 6.07 -17.48 -9.57
C THR A 220 7.06 -18.51 -10.16
N ILE A 221 8.39 -18.32 -10.21
CA ILE A 221 9.40 -19.31 -10.68
C ILE A 221 9.29 -19.76 -12.16
N ILE A 222 8.10 -19.73 -12.74
CA ILE A 222 7.70 -20.56 -13.87
C ILE A 222 7.89 -19.77 -15.18
N SER A 223 8.46 -20.42 -16.21
CA SER A 223 9.25 -19.77 -17.28
C SER A 223 8.47 -18.83 -18.21
N THR A 224 9.05 -17.67 -18.58
CA THR A 224 8.29 -16.52 -19.12
C THR A 224 8.63 -16.11 -20.57
N ARG A 225 7.63 -15.78 -21.43
CA ARG A 225 7.85 -15.14 -22.77
C ARG A 225 6.66 -14.52 -23.52
N LYS A 226 5.46 -15.13 -23.49
CA LYS A 226 4.34 -14.91 -24.45
C LYS A 226 3.03 -14.27 -23.93
N THR A 227 2.42 -14.76 -22.83
CA THR A 227 0.95 -14.62 -22.55
C THR A 227 0.36 -13.24 -22.74
N SER A 228 -0.90 -13.17 -23.18
CA SER A 228 -1.60 -11.91 -23.48
C SER A 228 -2.84 -11.70 -22.61
N PHE A 229 -2.80 -12.15 -21.34
CA PHE A 229 -4.02 -12.63 -20.66
C PHE A 229 -4.24 -12.22 -19.19
N LEU A 230 -3.37 -12.58 -18.22
CA LEU A 230 -3.97 -13.08 -16.96
C LEU A 230 -4.35 -12.06 -15.86
N ASN A 231 -3.87 -10.80 -15.82
CA ASN A 231 -4.57 -9.79 -14.99
C ASN A 231 -5.86 -9.32 -15.70
N TRP A 232 -6.02 -9.53 -17.02
CA TRP A 232 -7.30 -9.34 -17.73
C TRP A 232 -8.26 -10.49 -17.43
N ILE A 233 -7.83 -11.74 -17.63
CA ILE A 233 -8.61 -12.98 -17.35
C ILE A 233 -8.60 -13.30 -15.82
N ALA A 234 -8.58 -12.23 -15.02
CA ALA A 234 -8.81 -12.24 -13.58
C ALA A 234 -9.48 -10.93 -13.15
N SER A 235 -8.84 -9.77 -13.35
CA SER A 235 -9.46 -8.48 -13.00
C SER A 235 -10.59 -8.10 -13.94
N ALA A 236 -10.36 -8.17 -15.25
CA ALA A 236 -11.37 -7.89 -16.27
C ALA A 236 -12.39 -9.03 -16.47
N ILE A 237 -12.83 -9.63 -15.36
CA ILE A 237 -13.95 -10.57 -15.22
C ILE A 237 -14.85 -10.10 -14.11
N ASN A 238 -14.29 -9.92 -12.91
CA ASN A 238 -15.01 -9.24 -11.87
C ASN A 238 -15.37 -7.80 -12.28
N THR A 239 -14.72 -7.25 -13.31
CA THR A 239 -15.04 -5.93 -13.91
C THR A 239 -16.41 -5.87 -14.57
N ALA A 240 -17.05 -7.02 -14.78
CA ALA A 240 -18.09 -7.12 -15.80
C ALA A 240 -19.27 -7.96 -15.36
N VAL A 241 -19.00 -9.11 -14.74
CA VAL A 241 -19.88 -9.98 -13.93
C VAL A 241 -21.28 -9.34 -13.63
N ILE A 242 -21.30 -8.14 -13.06
CA ILE A 242 -22.45 -7.27 -12.74
C ILE A 242 -23.53 -7.06 -13.81
N ILE A 243 -23.16 -6.91 -15.09
CA ILE A 243 -23.99 -6.21 -16.08
C ILE A 243 -25.30 -6.95 -16.41
N PHE A 244 -25.38 -8.27 -16.17
CA PHE A 244 -26.51 -9.13 -16.54
C PHE A 244 -27.78 -8.96 -15.67
N VAL A 245 -28.03 -7.75 -15.15
CA VAL A 245 -29.30 -7.32 -14.53
C VAL A 245 -29.52 -5.79 -14.61
N ILE A 246 -28.65 -5.02 -15.29
CA ILE A 246 -28.36 -3.61 -14.93
C ILE A 246 -29.54 -2.61 -14.97
N VAL A 247 -30.67 -2.93 -15.62
CA VAL A 247 -31.93 -2.15 -15.54
C VAL A 247 -33.16 -3.06 -15.30
N ALA A 248 -32.97 -4.24 -14.68
CA ALA A 248 -34.00 -5.26 -14.49
C ALA A 248 -34.39 -5.39 -12.99
N GLY A 249 -35.55 -4.89 -12.56
CA GLY A 249 -36.51 -4.09 -13.32
C GLY A 249 -37.62 -3.52 -12.43
N PHE A 250 -38.24 -2.44 -12.89
CA PHE A 250 -39.15 -1.61 -12.09
C PHE A 250 -40.38 -2.38 -11.58
N LEU A 251 -40.44 -2.59 -10.27
CA LEU A 251 -41.58 -3.11 -9.50
C LEU A 251 -41.68 -2.29 -8.19
N HIS A 252 -41.97 -2.93 -7.05
CA HIS A 252 -42.27 -2.29 -5.76
C HIS A 252 -41.28 -2.64 -4.62
N ALA A 253 -40.33 -1.79 -4.24
CA ALA A 253 -39.62 -1.79 -2.95
C ALA A 253 -38.61 -0.66 -2.70
N ASP A 254 -38.71 -0.04 -1.52
CA ASP A 254 -38.17 1.29 -1.22
C ASP A 254 -37.31 1.36 0.05
N THR A 255 -36.21 2.12 -0.04
CA THR A 255 -35.65 3.18 0.85
C THR A 255 -35.82 3.18 2.38
N SER A 256 -36.42 2.14 2.99
CA SER A 256 -37.18 2.24 4.25
C SER A 256 -36.44 1.93 5.56
N ASN A 257 -36.30 0.65 5.94
CA ASN A 257 -35.65 0.16 7.18
C ASN A 257 -34.13 0.44 7.17
N LEU A 258 -33.66 1.15 6.15
CA LEU A 258 -32.56 2.10 6.14
C LEU A 258 -32.75 3.26 7.16
N SER A 259 -33.43 3.00 8.26
CA SER A 259 -33.88 3.97 9.27
C SER A 259 -33.69 3.34 10.67
N PRO A 260 -34.55 3.65 11.66
CA PRO A 260 -34.54 4.81 12.56
C PRO A 260 -33.19 5.10 13.24
N PHE A 261 -33.00 6.27 13.86
CA PHE A 261 -31.64 6.68 14.29
C PHE A 261 -31.23 6.35 15.73
N LEU A 262 -31.76 7.04 16.75
CA LEU A 262 -30.94 7.43 17.91
C LEU A 262 -31.43 6.91 19.30
N PRO A 263 -31.61 5.59 19.51
CA PRO A 263 -32.24 5.06 20.74
C PRO A 263 -31.45 5.28 22.05
N TYR A 264 -30.13 5.51 22.02
CA TYR A 264 -29.32 5.86 23.22
C TYR A 264 -29.04 7.38 23.28
N GLY A 265 -29.74 8.20 22.51
CA GLY A 265 -29.49 9.64 22.42
C GLY A 265 -28.04 9.92 21.99
N ALA A 266 -27.39 10.88 22.65
CA ALA A 266 -26.02 11.26 22.33
C ALA A 266 -24.93 10.24 22.77
N LYS A 267 -25.29 9.11 23.38
CA LYS A 267 -24.36 8.06 23.86
C LYS A 267 -24.69 6.68 23.25
N GLY A 268 -24.76 6.53 21.92
CA GLY A 268 -24.20 7.41 20.89
C GLY A 268 -23.13 6.67 20.07
N VAL A 269 -23.25 6.72 18.75
CA VAL A 269 -22.73 5.73 17.79
C VAL A 269 -21.35 5.11 18.11
N PHE A 270 -20.30 5.92 18.18
CA PHE A 270 -18.94 5.46 17.85
C PHE A 270 -18.33 4.34 18.71
N GLN A 271 -17.79 3.31 18.03
CA GLN A 271 -16.42 2.83 18.32
C GLN A 271 -15.68 2.16 17.13
N ALA A 272 -16.25 1.99 15.93
CA ALA A 272 -15.51 1.51 14.74
C ALA A 272 -15.77 2.30 13.43
N ALA A 273 -16.72 3.23 13.40
CA ALA A 273 -16.78 4.31 12.40
C ALA A 273 -15.52 5.17 12.44
N ALA A 274 -14.91 5.17 13.63
CA ALA A 274 -13.57 5.56 13.93
C ALA A 274 -12.46 4.97 13.02
N ILE A 275 -12.58 3.83 12.35
CA ILE A 275 -11.45 2.86 12.33
C ILE A 275 -10.84 2.46 10.97
N ILE A 276 -11.34 2.98 9.84
CA ILE A 276 -11.38 2.24 8.56
C ILE A 276 -10.57 2.82 7.37
N TYR A 277 -9.33 2.35 7.15
CA TYR A 277 -8.88 2.12 5.76
C TYR A 277 -8.23 0.74 5.58
N PHE A 278 -6.88 0.62 5.64
CA PHE A 278 -6.05 -0.59 5.38
C PHE A 278 -6.12 -1.20 3.98
N ALA A 279 -7.21 -0.98 3.27
CA ALA A 279 -7.61 -1.84 2.18
C ALA A 279 -7.15 -1.42 0.77
N TYR A 280 -5.88 -0.99 0.59
CA TYR A 280 -5.37 -0.31 -0.63
C TYR A 280 -3.98 -0.80 -1.11
N GLY A 281 -3.56 -2.01 -0.69
CA GLY A 281 -2.17 -2.41 -0.44
C GLY A 281 -1.00 -2.17 -1.41
N GLY A 282 -1.08 -2.19 -2.74
CA GLY A 282 -2.16 -2.42 -3.69
C GLY A 282 -2.06 -1.50 -4.91
N PHE A 283 -1.40 -0.36 -4.76
CA PHE A 283 -1.14 0.64 -5.81
C PHE A 283 0.15 0.42 -6.62
N ASP A 284 0.83 -0.69 -6.35
CA ASP A 284 2.18 -1.08 -6.78
C ASP A 284 2.21 -1.55 -8.24
N HIS A 285 1.32 -1.02 -9.07
CA HIS A 285 0.70 -1.69 -10.21
C HIS A 285 0.56 -0.73 -11.42
N ILE A 286 -0.27 -0.98 -12.45
CA ILE A 286 -0.17 -0.39 -13.81
C ILE A 286 1.20 -0.67 -14.47
N ALA A 287 2.27 -0.01 -14.02
CA ALA A 287 3.63 -0.17 -14.54
C ALA A 287 4.70 0.04 -13.46
N THR A 288 4.67 1.17 -12.76
CA THR A 288 5.61 1.59 -11.69
C THR A 288 7.11 1.63 -12.00
N MET A 289 7.56 1.22 -13.18
CA MET A 289 8.90 0.67 -13.43
C MET A 289 9.71 1.40 -14.53
N ALA A 290 10.65 2.25 -14.11
CA ALA A 290 11.33 3.21 -14.97
C ALA A 290 12.35 2.60 -15.93
N GLU A 291 12.98 1.49 -15.53
CA GLU A 291 13.93 0.72 -16.33
C GLU A 291 13.31 0.19 -17.66
N GLU A 292 12.02 0.45 -17.92
CA GLU A 292 11.18 -0.28 -18.87
C GLU A 292 10.34 0.57 -19.89
N THR A 293 10.82 1.73 -20.38
CA THR A 293 10.00 2.72 -21.14
C THR A 293 10.63 3.26 -22.47
N LYS A 294 10.42 4.55 -22.84
CA LYS A 294 11.13 5.32 -23.91
C LYS A 294 10.92 6.85 -23.83
N LYS A 295 9.67 7.33 -23.94
CA LYS A 295 9.20 8.74 -23.91
C LYS A 295 9.28 9.37 -22.51
N PRO A 296 8.17 9.52 -21.76
CA PRO A 296 6.81 9.17 -22.17
C PRO A 296 6.24 10.18 -23.19
N SER A 297 6.42 11.49 -22.97
CA SER A 297 5.64 12.65 -23.50
C SER A 297 5.39 12.87 -25.01
N ARG A 298 5.73 11.92 -25.88
CA ARG A 298 5.41 11.91 -27.33
C ARG A 298 5.16 10.49 -27.84
N ASP A 299 5.90 9.54 -27.29
CA ASP A 299 5.83 8.11 -27.63
C ASP A 299 4.72 7.38 -26.86
N ILE A 300 4.21 7.96 -25.77
CA ILE A 300 3.25 7.38 -24.84
C ILE A 300 2.13 8.42 -24.56
N PRO A 301 1.04 8.50 -25.38
CA PRO A 301 0.16 9.68 -25.39
C PRO A 301 -1.38 9.48 -25.41
N ILE A 302 -1.94 8.25 -25.40
CA ILE A 302 -3.39 8.01 -25.63
C ILE A 302 -4.24 7.45 -24.44
N GLY A 303 -3.67 6.90 -23.35
CA GLY A 303 -4.35 6.19 -22.25
C GLY A 303 -3.99 6.45 -20.74
N LEU A 304 -4.43 7.53 -20.07
CA LEU A 304 -4.25 7.82 -18.62
C LEU A 304 -5.47 8.50 -17.93
N VAL A 305 -5.75 9.77 -18.23
CA VAL A 305 -6.62 10.74 -17.53
C VAL A 305 -8.14 10.54 -17.74
N GLY A 306 -8.55 9.57 -18.55
CA GLY A 306 -9.97 9.35 -18.88
C GLY A 306 -10.68 8.35 -17.97
N SER A 307 -9.97 7.36 -17.41
CA SER A 307 -10.63 6.20 -16.78
C SER A 307 -10.91 6.31 -15.28
N MET A 308 -10.48 7.36 -14.60
CA MET A 308 -10.84 7.67 -13.21
C MET A 308 -11.29 9.13 -13.09
N SER A 309 -11.62 9.55 -11.87
CA SER A 309 -13.00 9.95 -11.55
C SER A 309 -13.96 8.78 -11.85
N MET A 310 -14.06 8.38 -13.13
CA MET A 310 -14.89 7.28 -13.63
C MET A 310 -14.76 5.92 -12.88
N ILE A 311 -13.54 5.41 -12.59
CA ILE A 311 -13.31 4.18 -11.79
C ILE A 311 -13.50 4.35 -10.26
N THR A 312 -13.70 5.55 -9.72
CA THR A 312 -13.56 5.75 -8.26
C THR A 312 -14.68 5.19 -7.37
N VAL A 313 -15.80 4.80 -7.97
CA VAL A 313 -17.12 5.10 -7.41
C VAL A 313 -17.96 3.89 -6.97
N ILE A 314 -17.39 2.68 -6.82
CA ILE A 314 -18.21 1.51 -6.42
C ILE A 314 -18.76 1.52 -4.97
N TYR A 315 -18.50 2.56 -4.18
CA TYR A 315 -18.48 2.48 -2.71
C TYR A 315 -19.83 2.69 -2.01
N CYS A 316 -20.93 2.74 -2.76
CA CYS A 316 -22.28 2.42 -2.27
C CYS A 316 -22.89 1.30 -3.11
N LEU A 317 -23.47 1.65 -4.26
CA LEU A 317 -23.87 0.77 -5.37
C LEU A 317 -24.77 -0.40 -4.96
N MET A 318 -24.20 -1.53 -4.57
CA MET A 318 -24.92 -2.66 -3.98
C MET A 318 -25.61 -2.30 -2.66
N ALA A 319 -25.12 -1.27 -1.96
CA ALA A 319 -25.77 -0.69 -0.79
C ALA A 319 -27.03 0.11 -1.13
N LEU A 320 -27.30 0.44 -2.41
CA LEU A 320 -28.62 0.90 -2.85
C LEU A 320 -29.63 -0.26 -2.96
N SER A 321 -29.24 -1.42 -2.44
CA SER A 321 -30.07 -2.56 -2.07
C SER A 321 -29.85 -2.95 -0.60
N LEU A 322 -29.51 -1.99 0.28
CA LEU A 322 -29.47 -2.12 1.74
C LEU A 322 -30.85 -1.84 2.36
N SER A 323 -31.16 -2.43 3.53
CA SER A 323 -32.35 -2.29 4.42
C SER A 323 -33.74 -1.88 3.89
N MET A 324 -34.06 -2.02 2.60
CA MET A 324 -35.43 -1.85 2.06
C MET A 324 -36.38 -3.02 2.39
N MET A 325 -36.24 -3.64 3.58
CA MET A 325 -37.06 -4.77 4.04
C MET A 325 -37.10 -5.04 5.56
N GLN A 326 -35.95 -5.04 6.25
CA GLN A 326 -35.78 -5.83 7.49
C GLN A 326 -35.04 -5.09 8.62
N LYS A 327 -35.24 -5.55 9.87
CA LYS A 327 -34.73 -5.00 11.13
C LYS A 327 -33.46 -5.70 11.63
N TYR A 328 -32.75 -5.04 12.55
CA TYR A 328 -31.52 -5.51 13.20
C TYR A 328 -31.62 -6.90 13.83
N THR A 329 -32.75 -7.19 14.50
CA THR A 329 -32.96 -8.44 15.23
C THR A 329 -32.88 -9.68 14.36
N GLU A 330 -33.17 -9.59 13.06
CA GLU A 330 -33.47 -10.74 12.21
C GLU A 330 -32.22 -11.47 11.68
N ILE A 331 -31.19 -10.74 11.24
CA ILE A 331 -30.32 -11.24 10.15
C ILE A 331 -29.34 -12.33 10.60
N ASP A 332 -28.28 -12.00 11.35
CA ASP A 332 -27.42 -13.00 11.99
C ASP A 332 -26.58 -12.44 13.17
N THR A 333 -25.79 -13.30 13.79
CA THR A 333 -24.53 -12.93 14.46
C THR A 333 -23.41 -13.33 13.51
N GLY A 334 -23.42 -12.79 12.27
CA GLY A 334 -22.86 -13.54 11.14
C GLY A 334 -22.78 -12.86 9.77
N ALA A 335 -23.85 -12.28 9.24
CA ALA A 335 -24.12 -12.62 7.84
C ALA A 335 -24.72 -11.59 6.86
N ALA A 336 -24.93 -10.31 7.15
CA ALA A 336 -25.73 -9.39 6.31
C ALA A 336 -25.28 -9.15 4.84
N PHE A 337 -24.29 -9.87 4.31
CA PHE A 337 -24.24 -10.20 2.88
C PHE A 337 -24.16 -11.74 2.73
N SER A 338 -25.21 -12.50 3.03
CA SER A 338 -26.53 -11.95 3.22
C SER A 338 -27.45 -12.54 4.31
N VAL A 339 -28.11 -13.66 4.04
CA VAL A 339 -29.58 -13.68 4.07
C VAL A 339 -29.99 -12.54 3.15
N ALA A 340 -29.97 -11.27 3.60
CA ALA A 340 -30.01 -9.92 2.98
C ALA A 340 -30.13 -9.65 1.44
N PHE A 341 -29.73 -10.56 0.53
CA PHE A 341 -30.18 -10.59 -0.88
C PHE A 341 -30.20 -11.97 -1.56
N GLN A 342 -29.68 -13.03 -0.92
CA GLN A 342 -30.43 -14.30 -0.87
C GLN A 342 -31.85 -14.09 -0.24
N HIS A 343 -32.13 -12.92 0.35
CA HIS A 343 -33.32 -12.58 1.14
C HIS A 343 -34.57 -12.31 0.31
N VAL A 344 -34.48 -12.25 -1.03
CA VAL A 344 -35.64 -12.12 -1.93
C VAL A 344 -35.66 -13.29 -2.91
N GLY A 345 -36.34 -14.37 -2.53
CA GLY A 345 -36.82 -15.46 -3.41
C GLY A 345 -35.77 -16.32 -4.13
N MET A 346 -35.15 -15.76 -5.16
CA MET A 346 -34.68 -16.45 -6.39
C MET A 346 -33.28 -17.09 -6.32
N LYS A 347 -32.36 -16.60 -5.47
CA LYS A 347 -31.12 -17.26 -5.00
C LYS A 347 -30.03 -17.62 -6.03
N TRP A 348 -30.31 -17.96 -7.30
CA TRP A 348 -29.29 -18.55 -8.20
C TRP A 348 -28.07 -17.65 -8.38
N ALA A 349 -28.26 -16.33 -8.45
CA ALA A 349 -27.16 -15.37 -8.56
C ALA A 349 -26.31 -15.24 -7.29
N LYS A 350 -26.65 -15.88 -6.17
CA LYS A 350 -25.85 -15.83 -4.92
C LYS A 350 -24.43 -16.36 -5.12
N TYR A 351 -24.27 -17.37 -5.96
CA TYR A 351 -22.98 -17.92 -6.37
C TYR A 351 -22.22 -17.02 -7.33
N VAL A 352 -22.87 -16.01 -7.93
CA VAL A 352 -22.35 -15.12 -8.97
C VAL A 352 -21.91 -13.80 -8.31
N VAL A 353 -22.85 -13.19 -7.59
CA VAL A 353 -22.66 -12.14 -6.57
C VAL A 353 -21.53 -12.51 -5.59
N ALA A 354 -21.22 -13.79 -5.43
CA ALA A 354 -20.03 -14.25 -4.73
C ALA A 354 -19.17 -15.32 -5.47
N PHE A 355 -19.08 -15.27 -6.80
CA PHE A 355 -17.98 -15.88 -7.59
C PHE A 355 -16.96 -14.84 -8.03
N GLY A 356 -17.33 -13.56 -8.15
CA GLY A 356 -16.33 -12.49 -8.01
C GLY A 356 -15.56 -12.61 -6.70
N ALA A 357 -16.21 -13.27 -5.72
CA ALA A 357 -15.57 -14.07 -4.70
C ALA A 357 -14.98 -15.39 -5.28
N LEU A 358 -15.72 -16.51 -5.18
CA LEU A 358 -15.32 -17.91 -5.45
C LEU A 358 -14.11 -18.08 -6.37
N LYS A 359 -14.21 -17.81 -7.68
CA LYS A 359 -13.08 -17.87 -8.63
C LYS A 359 -12.85 -16.52 -9.33
N GLY A 360 -13.11 -15.44 -8.62
CA GLY A 360 -12.62 -14.08 -8.84
C GLY A 360 -11.39 -13.79 -7.99
N MET A 361 -11.22 -14.46 -6.85
CA MET A 361 -9.89 -14.63 -6.22
C MET A 361 -9.28 -16.03 -6.24
N THR A 362 -10.04 -17.11 -6.43
CA THR A 362 -9.44 -18.38 -6.93
C THR A 362 -9.06 -18.28 -8.43
N THR A 363 -8.86 -17.07 -8.94
CA THR A 363 -8.26 -16.73 -10.25
C THR A 363 -7.27 -15.57 -10.17
N VAL A 364 -7.15 -14.88 -9.02
CA VAL A 364 -6.17 -13.78 -8.81
C VAL A 364 -4.74 -14.30 -8.95
N LEU A 365 -4.54 -15.58 -8.61
CA LEU A 365 -3.32 -16.32 -8.87
C LEU A 365 -2.88 -16.28 -10.33
N LEU A 366 -3.79 -16.21 -11.31
CA LEU A 366 -3.45 -16.42 -12.71
C LEU A 366 -2.40 -15.42 -13.22
N VAL A 367 -2.30 -14.23 -12.64
CA VAL A 367 -1.11 -13.37 -12.80
C VAL A 367 -0.76 -12.70 -11.45
N GLY A 368 -0.73 -13.47 -10.36
CA GLY A 368 -0.67 -12.89 -9.02
C GLY A 368 0.68 -12.51 -8.37
N ARG A 369 1.82 -13.12 -8.74
CA ARG A 369 3.10 -12.98 -7.98
C ARG A 369 4.42 -12.98 -8.80
N LEU A 370 4.46 -12.90 -10.15
CA LEU A 370 5.74 -12.69 -10.90
C LEU A 370 6.21 -11.25 -10.81
N ALA A 371 5.29 -10.28 -10.83
CA ALA A 371 5.59 -8.87 -10.79
C ALA A 371 5.39 -8.28 -9.40
N GLN A 372 4.55 -8.88 -8.54
CA GLN A 372 4.74 -8.76 -7.07
C GLN A 372 5.91 -9.63 -6.57
N ALA A 373 6.61 -10.29 -7.49
CA ALA A 373 8.03 -10.51 -7.35
C ALA A 373 8.84 -9.39 -8.01
N ARG A 374 8.69 -9.01 -9.29
CA ARG A 374 9.45 -7.90 -9.92
C ARG A 374 9.63 -6.70 -8.97
N TYR A 375 8.60 -6.31 -8.22
CA TYR A 375 8.57 -5.60 -6.93
C TYR A 375 9.82 -5.66 -6.02
N ILE A 376 10.73 -6.59 -6.17
CA ILE A 376 11.89 -6.86 -5.31
C ILE A 376 13.13 -7.22 -6.20
N THR A 377 13.19 -6.81 -7.48
CA THR A 377 14.01 -7.48 -8.53
C THR A 377 15.32 -6.81 -8.98
N HIS A 378 15.83 -5.80 -8.29
CA HIS A 378 17.11 -5.16 -8.69
C HIS A 378 18.34 -5.91 -8.14
N ILE A 379 18.53 -7.13 -8.68
CA ILE A 379 19.38 -8.25 -8.23
C ILE A 379 20.60 -7.87 -7.37
N ALA A 380 21.76 -7.55 -7.96
CA ALA A 380 22.98 -7.17 -7.26
C ALA A 380 23.24 -5.68 -7.52
N ARG A 381 22.80 -4.83 -6.58
CA ARG A 381 22.72 -3.36 -6.64
C ARG A 381 22.83 -2.81 -5.18
N CYS A 382 22.25 -1.65 -4.86
CA CYS A 382 22.27 -0.81 -3.62
C CYS A 382 23.38 -0.81 -2.53
N HIS A 383 24.49 -1.58 -2.58
CA HIS A 383 25.58 -1.42 -1.58
C HIS A 383 27.02 -1.71 -2.01
N MET A 384 27.28 -2.62 -2.96
CA MET A 384 28.63 -3.13 -3.20
C MET A 384 29.52 -2.23 -4.07
N ILE A 385 29.30 -0.91 -4.01
CA ILE A 385 30.15 0.17 -4.54
C ILE A 385 30.10 1.33 -3.51
N PRO A 386 31.23 1.95 -3.13
CA PRO A 386 31.25 3.17 -2.32
C PRO A 386 31.21 4.44 -3.19
N PRO A 387 30.73 5.59 -2.67
CA PRO A 387 30.74 6.86 -3.41
C PRO A 387 32.18 7.38 -3.60
N CYS A 388 32.77 7.07 -4.76
CA CYS A 388 34.21 7.20 -5.02
C CYS A 388 34.72 8.65 -5.17
N ARG A 389 33.82 9.62 -5.42
CA ARG A 389 34.12 11.04 -5.69
C ARG A 389 35.21 11.29 -6.75
N SER A 390 34.82 11.40 -8.02
CA SER A 390 35.41 12.38 -8.97
C SER A 390 34.63 12.49 -10.28
N ASP A 391 34.39 13.73 -10.71
CA ASP A 391 34.03 14.24 -12.03
C ASP A 391 32.94 13.52 -12.86
N ASP A 392 31.72 14.10 -12.77
CA ASP A 392 30.40 13.71 -13.33
C ASP A 392 30.33 13.31 -14.83
N ALA A 393 31.37 13.50 -15.63
CA ALA A 393 31.30 13.38 -17.10
C ALA A 393 31.66 11.98 -17.65
N THR A 394 32.56 11.26 -16.99
CA THR A 394 33.15 10.01 -17.52
C THR A 394 32.41 8.74 -17.11
N GLU A 395 31.65 8.78 -16.02
CA GLU A 395 31.00 7.59 -15.48
C GLU A 395 29.80 7.12 -16.31
N THR A 396 29.05 8.04 -16.95
CA THR A 396 27.81 7.70 -17.65
C THR A 396 27.99 6.77 -18.86
N GLU A 397 29.20 6.52 -19.34
CA GLU A 397 29.47 5.49 -20.37
C GLU A 397 29.85 4.13 -19.78
N GLU A 398 30.82 4.09 -18.87
CA GLU A 398 31.27 2.85 -18.24
C GLU A 398 30.12 2.18 -17.48
N LEU A 399 29.30 2.97 -16.80
CA LEU A 399 28.22 2.47 -15.96
C LEU A 399 27.10 1.74 -16.73
N LYS A 400 26.96 1.99 -18.04
CA LYS A 400 26.00 1.27 -18.90
C LYS A 400 26.37 -0.20 -19.17
N LYS A 401 27.60 -0.66 -18.89
CA LYS A 401 28.16 -1.85 -19.58
C LYS A 401 27.83 -3.24 -19.04
N GLN A 402 27.59 -3.42 -17.75
CA GLN A 402 27.76 -4.76 -17.15
C GLN A 402 26.51 -5.69 -17.24
N SER A 403 25.37 -5.22 -17.77
CA SER A 403 24.13 -6.02 -17.89
C SER A 403 23.84 -6.51 -19.31
N GLU A 404 23.60 -7.81 -19.49
CA GLU A 404 23.43 -8.47 -20.80
C GLU A 404 22.23 -7.94 -21.62
N HIS A 405 21.11 -7.67 -20.96
CA HIS A 405 19.80 -7.70 -21.64
C HIS A 405 19.44 -6.44 -22.46
N ASP A 406 20.36 -5.47 -22.59
CA ASP A 406 20.02 -4.04 -22.81
C ASP A 406 18.92 -3.83 -23.85
N MET A 407 17.89 -3.16 -23.37
CA MET A 407 16.52 -3.44 -23.71
C MET A 407 16.10 -2.30 -24.64
N LYS A 408 15.91 -2.54 -25.94
CA LYS A 408 16.00 -1.50 -26.97
C LYS A 408 14.74 -0.60 -27.12
N ARG A 409 14.36 0.07 -26.01
CA ARG A 409 13.72 1.40 -25.93
C ARG A 409 12.69 1.69 -27.05
N CYS A 410 11.60 0.92 -27.11
CA CYS A 410 10.82 0.77 -28.35
C CYS A 410 9.42 1.44 -28.41
N LEU A 411 8.68 1.53 -27.29
CA LEU A 411 7.28 1.97 -27.16
C LEU A 411 6.93 3.18 -28.07
N ASN A 412 5.79 3.16 -28.79
CA ASN A 412 5.44 4.24 -29.74
C ASN A 412 3.92 4.49 -29.86
N TRP A 413 3.56 5.78 -29.91
CA TRP A 413 2.23 6.38 -30.09
C TRP A 413 1.08 5.89 -29.18
N TRP A 414 1.39 5.03 -28.22
CA TRP A 414 0.47 4.50 -27.20
C TRP A 414 1.25 4.58 -25.86
N ASP A 415 0.76 5.19 -24.77
CA ASP A 415 -0.64 5.31 -24.35
C ASP A 415 -0.87 6.13 -23.02
N LEU A 416 -0.70 7.47 -22.91
CA LEU A 416 -0.95 8.23 -21.63
C LEU A 416 -1.94 9.47 -21.59
N ILE A 417 -3.17 9.41 -22.15
CA ILE A 417 -4.29 10.40 -21.99
C ILE A 417 -5.70 9.85 -21.61
N TRP A 418 -6.19 8.65 -22.01
CA TRP A 418 -7.47 8.01 -21.57
C TRP A 418 -7.44 6.81 -20.55
N PHE A 419 -7.10 5.56 -20.93
CA PHE A 419 -7.46 4.34 -20.17
C PHE A 419 -6.76 4.05 -18.81
N GLY A 420 -5.56 4.56 -18.54
CA GLY A 420 -4.60 3.96 -17.60
C GLY A 420 -4.45 4.58 -16.21
N PHE A 421 -5.41 5.38 -15.73
CA PHE A 421 -5.35 6.22 -14.51
C PHE A 421 -4.49 5.71 -13.34
N GLY A 422 -4.66 4.49 -12.82
CA GLY A 422 -5.81 3.59 -13.00
C GLY A 422 -6.71 3.51 -11.75
N ALA A 423 -6.15 3.73 -10.57
CA ALA A 423 -6.79 3.58 -9.25
C ALA A 423 -5.89 4.18 -8.15
N VAL A 424 -6.37 4.24 -6.90
CA VAL A 424 -5.62 3.82 -5.67
C VAL A 424 -6.55 3.10 -4.70
N ILE A 425 -7.84 3.40 -4.70
CA ILE A 425 -8.81 2.39 -5.16
C ILE A 425 -9.10 1.24 -4.19
N GLY A 426 -9.32 1.49 -2.89
CA GLY A 426 -9.35 0.48 -1.83
C GLY A 426 -10.59 0.44 -0.92
N ALA A 427 -10.75 -0.66 -0.17
CA ALA A 427 -11.97 -1.02 0.59
C ALA A 427 -12.21 -0.24 1.90
N GLY A 428 -11.51 0.86 2.12
CA GLY A 428 -11.60 1.62 3.36
C GLY A 428 -12.86 2.47 3.51
N ILE A 429 -13.68 2.53 2.47
CA ILE A 429 -14.97 3.24 2.46
C ILE A 429 -16.05 2.19 2.11
N PHE A 430 -15.82 0.98 2.66
CA PHE A 430 -16.38 -0.27 2.15
C PHE A 430 -16.44 -1.43 3.17
N VAL A 431 -15.61 -1.47 4.24
CA VAL A 431 -15.52 -2.66 5.12
C VAL A 431 -15.43 -2.50 6.67
N LEU A 432 -14.31 -2.12 7.31
CA LEU A 432 -14.03 -2.28 8.78
C LEU A 432 -14.91 -1.51 9.83
N THR A 433 -16.13 -1.08 9.52
CA THR A 433 -16.77 0.08 10.21
C THR A 433 -17.95 -0.24 11.18
N GLY A 434 -17.92 -1.40 11.83
CA GLY A 434 -19.12 -2.05 12.40
C GLY A 434 -19.75 -1.51 13.69
N GLN A 435 -18.97 -1.41 14.76
CA GLN A 435 -19.33 -1.31 16.18
C GLN A 435 -20.09 -0.03 16.61
N GLU A 436 -21.22 0.27 15.96
CA GLU A 436 -21.78 1.62 15.82
C GLU A 436 -23.18 1.79 16.45
N ALA A 437 -23.22 1.96 17.77
CA ALA A 437 -24.45 2.36 18.50
C ALA A 437 -24.20 3.15 19.79
N HIS A 438 -23.24 2.74 20.63
CA HIS A 438 -23.12 3.26 22.00
C HIS A 438 -21.70 3.17 22.58
N ASP A 439 -20.84 4.12 22.18
CA ASP A 439 -20.02 4.83 23.16
C ASP A 439 -19.88 6.32 22.86
N HIS A 440 -19.14 6.71 21.81
CA HIS A 440 -18.35 7.94 21.88
C HIS A 440 -19.03 9.22 21.32
N ALA A 441 -18.94 9.44 20.00
CA ALA A 441 -19.18 10.74 19.37
C ALA A 441 -20.65 11.02 18.95
N GLY A 442 -21.62 10.31 19.50
CA GLY A 442 -23.06 10.54 19.24
C GLY A 442 -23.55 10.07 17.86
N ALA A 443 -23.01 10.61 16.76
CA ALA A 443 -23.28 10.17 15.38
C ALA A 443 -22.08 10.46 14.44
N ALA A 444 -21.62 11.71 14.45
CA ALA A 444 -20.43 12.30 13.84
C ALA A 444 -20.25 12.27 12.31
N ILE A 445 -20.53 11.18 11.63
CA ILE A 445 -19.67 10.77 10.52
C ILE A 445 -20.15 11.12 9.12
N VAL A 446 -20.05 12.40 8.74
CA VAL A 446 -20.42 12.88 7.38
C VAL A 446 -19.40 13.86 6.74
N LEU A 447 -18.14 13.88 7.20
CA LEU A 447 -17.09 14.85 6.78
C LEU A 447 -15.65 14.30 6.79
N SER A 448 -15.43 13.16 7.44
CA SER A 448 -14.12 12.56 7.68
C SER A 448 -13.39 12.18 6.39
N TYR A 449 -14.16 11.81 5.37
CA TYR A 449 -13.73 11.68 3.98
C TYR A 449 -12.85 12.86 3.59
N VAL A 450 -13.39 14.08 3.70
CA VAL A 450 -12.77 15.35 3.27
C VAL A 450 -11.49 15.64 4.05
N ALA A 451 -11.54 15.50 5.38
CA ALA A 451 -10.39 15.79 6.25
C ALA A 451 -9.23 14.81 6.04
N SER A 452 -9.54 13.50 6.03
CA SER A 452 -8.54 12.42 5.87
C SER A 452 -7.73 12.64 4.59
N GLY A 453 -8.41 12.94 3.49
CA GLY A 453 -7.72 13.16 2.23
C GLY A 453 -7.26 14.59 1.97
N PHE A 454 -7.77 15.64 2.63
CA PHE A 454 -7.08 16.93 2.56
C PHE A 454 -5.65 16.82 3.13
N SER A 455 -5.45 16.03 4.19
CA SER A 455 -4.11 15.77 4.73
C SER A 455 -3.21 15.01 3.76
N ALA A 456 -3.74 13.96 3.12
CA ALA A 456 -2.96 13.22 2.14
C ALA A 456 -2.75 14.06 0.87
N MET A 457 -3.71 14.90 0.46
CA MET A 457 -3.59 15.98 -0.55
C MET A 457 -2.43 16.95 -0.28
N LEU A 458 -1.90 17.06 0.94
CA LEU A 458 -0.70 17.86 1.18
C LEU A 458 0.57 17.01 1.00
N SER A 459 0.59 15.85 1.65
CA SER A 459 1.63 14.81 1.51
C SER A 459 1.93 14.49 0.03
N VAL A 460 0.86 14.47 -0.76
CA VAL A 460 0.74 14.39 -2.22
C VAL A 460 1.69 15.29 -2.97
N PHE A 461 1.66 16.59 -2.73
CA PHE A 461 2.52 17.49 -3.49
C PHE A 461 3.96 17.29 -3.01
N CYS A 462 4.17 17.01 -1.71
CA CYS A 462 5.51 16.81 -1.16
C CYS A 462 6.26 15.65 -1.81
N TYR A 463 5.56 14.52 -1.98
CA TYR A 463 6.01 13.36 -2.75
C TYR A 463 6.18 13.64 -4.27
N THR A 464 6.15 14.89 -4.72
CA THR A 464 6.24 15.32 -6.14
C THR A 464 7.07 16.62 -6.31
N GLU A 465 7.77 17.13 -5.29
CA GLU A 465 8.62 18.34 -5.35
C GLU A 465 9.84 18.26 -6.30
N PHE A 466 10.29 17.05 -6.61
CA PHE A 466 11.66 16.72 -6.93
C PHE A 466 11.80 16.46 -8.44
N ALA A 467 12.42 17.40 -9.16
CA ALA A 467 12.10 17.58 -10.57
C ALA A 467 12.98 16.90 -11.64
N VAL A 468 14.32 17.06 -11.62
CA VAL A 468 15.27 16.34 -12.51
C VAL A 468 16.74 16.49 -12.08
N GLU A 469 17.06 16.30 -10.79
CA GLU A 469 18.44 16.12 -10.31
C GLU A 469 19.09 14.85 -10.91
N VAL A 470 18.98 13.63 -10.33
CA VAL A 470 19.71 12.43 -10.86
C VAL A 470 19.01 11.03 -10.65
N PRO A 471 19.25 9.98 -11.49
CA PRO A 471 18.26 8.90 -11.80
C PRO A 471 18.22 7.51 -11.05
N SER A 472 17.50 7.26 -9.93
CA SER A 472 17.44 5.93 -9.17
C SER A 472 16.17 5.01 -9.31
N ALA A 473 15.01 5.50 -9.75
CA ALA A 473 13.68 4.84 -9.87
C ALA A 473 12.81 4.77 -8.60
N GLY A 474 12.82 5.83 -7.79
CA GLY A 474 11.81 6.19 -6.79
C GLY A 474 11.34 5.18 -5.72
N GLY A 475 10.42 5.63 -4.86
CA GLY A 475 9.74 4.87 -3.79
C GLY A 475 10.60 4.44 -2.62
N SER A 476 10.20 4.48 -1.36
CA SER A 476 10.85 3.72 -0.26
C SER A 476 12.35 3.88 0.16
N PHE A 477 13.43 4.02 -0.65
CA PHE A 477 14.84 4.11 -0.12
C PHE A 477 15.94 4.89 -0.95
N ALA A 478 15.68 6.10 -1.48
CA ALA A 478 16.59 7.15 -2.04
C ALA A 478 16.05 8.61 -1.99
N TYR A 479 15.44 9.09 -0.88
CA TYR A 479 15.25 10.53 -0.50
C TYR A 479 15.33 10.87 1.02
N LEU A 480 15.95 10.05 1.89
CA LEU A 480 16.28 10.41 3.29
C LEU A 480 17.75 10.08 3.71
N ARG A 481 18.80 10.17 2.88
CA ARG A 481 20.23 10.08 3.33
C ARG A 481 21.40 10.71 2.52
N VAL A 482 21.22 11.61 1.57
CA VAL A 482 22.21 12.66 1.28
C VAL A 482 22.28 13.65 2.45
N GLU A 483 21.16 13.94 3.17
CA GLU A 483 21.04 15.21 3.93
C GLU A 483 20.93 15.27 5.49
N LEU A 484 21.18 14.21 6.28
CA LEU A 484 21.60 14.31 7.73
C LEU A 484 22.52 13.14 8.16
N GLY A 485 22.06 11.89 8.23
CA GLY A 485 22.90 10.68 8.36
C GLY A 485 22.49 9.63 9.40
N ASP A 486 22.94 8.39 9.21
CA ASP A 486 22.29 7.16 9.68
C ASP A 486 22.19 6.83 11.21
N PHE A 487 21.43 7.61 12.03
CA PHE A 487 20.86 7.12 13.31
C PHE A 487 19.61 7.88 13.84
N VAL A 488 19.76 9.09 14.44
CA VAL A 488 19.04 9.65 15.63
C VAL A 488 17.57 9.28 15.96
N ALA A 489 16.75 8.84 15.01
CA ALA A 489 15.38 8.35 15.19
C ALA A 489 15.18 7.23 16.22
N PHE A 490 16.22 6.55 16.71
CA PHE A 490 16.14 5.32 17.52
C PHE A 490 15.33 5.38 18.83
N ILE A 491 14.91 6.58 19.26
CA ILE A 491 14.00 6.77 20.40
C ILE A 491 12.54 6.47 20.01
N THR A 492 12.13 6.74 18.76
CA THR A 492 10.71 6.86 18.37
C THR A 492 10.39 6.51 16.91
N ALA A 493 11.29 6.77 15.98
CA ALA A 493 10.94 7.37 14.68
C ALA A 493 11.21 6.49 13.45
N GLY A 494 10.67 5.26 13.46
CA GLY A 494 10.06 4.71 12.24
C GLY A 494 10.97 4.27 11.09
N ASN A 495 10.57 4.58 9.84
CA ASN A 495 11.22 4.40 8.51
C ASN A 495 11.79 3.01 8.13
N ILE A 496 11.51 2.51 6.93
CA ILE A 496 11.90 1.18 6.39
C ILE A 496 11.18 -0.12 6.85
N LEU A 497 10.58 -0.31 8.05
CA LEU A 497 9.59 -1.40 8.32
C LEU A 497 8.09 -1.06 8.09
N LEU A 498 7.10 -0.71 8.90
CA LEU A 498 5.61 -0.61 8.57
C LEU A 498 4.90 -0.35 7.17
N GLU A 499 5.48 -0.49 5.95
CA GLU A 499 4.78 -0.45 4.62
C GLU A 499 5.01 -1.55 3.48
N SER A 500 5.72 -2.71 3.63
CA SER A 500 5.56 -4.00 2.85
C SER A 500 5.52 -5.47 3.50
N VAL A 501 5.09 -5.66 4.78
CA VAL A 501 4.65 -6.83 5.62
C VAL A 501 3.35 -6.69 6.61
N ILE A 502 2.35 -5.73 6.55
CA ILE A 502 0.99 -5.60 7.25
C ILE A 502 -0.31 -5.42 6.38
N GLY A 503 -0.61 -4.26 5.74
CA GLY A 503 -1.77 -3.84 4.91
C GLY A 503 -2.46 -4.67 3.83
N SER A 504 -1.85 -5.67 3.22
CA SER A 504 -2.48 -6.28 2.03
C SER A 504 -3.75 -7.09 2.35
N ALA A 505 -4.08 -7.30 3.63
CA ALA A 505 -5.19 -8.17 4.01
C ALA A 505 -6.52 -7.49 3.80
N ALA A 506 -6.87 -6.42 4.52
CA ALA A 506 -8.22 -5.83 4.47
C ALA A 506 -8.64 -5.34 3.08
N VAL A 507 -7.68 -5.15 2.17
CA VAL A 507 -7.89 -4.98 0.72
C VAL A 507 -8.91 -6.03 0.23
N ALA A 508 -8.82 -7.28 0.74
CA ALA A 508 -10.00 -8.07 1.12
C ALA A 508 -9.70 -9.04 2.29
N ARG A 509 -9.78 -8.61 3.57
CA ARG A 509 -9.66 -9.55 4.73
C ARG A 509 -10.96 -10.32 4.83
N SER A 510 -12.06 -9.58 4.76
CA SER A 510 -13.22 -9.91 3.94
C SER A 510 -13.74 -11.35 4.04
N TRP A 511 -14.18 -11.99 2.93
CA TRP A 511 -15.53 -12.53 2.65
C TRP A 511 -16.27 -13.41 3.68
N THR A 512 -15.78 -13.62 4.90
CA THR A 512 -16.35 -14.49 5.94
C THR A 512 -17.81 -14.18 6.24
N SER A 513 -18.19 -12.91 6.15
CA SER A 513 -19.56 -12.44 6.32
C SER A 513 -20.32 -12.24 4.99
N TYR A 514 -19.63 -12.41 3.84
CA TYR A 514 -20.10 -12.09 2.49
C TYR A 514 -20.19 -13.24 1.44
N PHE A 515 -19.49 -14.36 1.62
CA PHE A 515 -20.05 -15.76 1.31
C PHE A 515 -21.23 -17.63 3.39
N THR A 516 -21.42 -17.42 4.74
CA THR A 516 -22.71 -17.42 5.47
C THR A 516 -23.97 -17.64 4.63
N ASN A 517 -24.72 -16.59 4.30
CA ASN A 517 -26.16 -16.65 4.08
C ASN A 517 -26.61 -16.14 2.71
N LEU A 518 -25.66 -15.86 1.80
CA LEU A 518 -25.72 -16.21 0.39
C LEU A 518 -25.50 -17.73 0.18
N LEU A 519 -25.42 -18.55 1.25
CA LEU A 519 -25.67 -19.99 1.17
C LEU A 519 -26.76 -20.46 2.17
N ASN A 520 -26.59 -20.18 3.47
CA ASN A 520 -27.57 -20.04 4.57
C ASN A 520 -27.53 -21.00 5.78
N ARG A 521 -27.79 -20.39 6.95
CA ARG A 521 -28.31 -20.90 8.23
C ARG A 521 -29.15 -19.78 8.90
N PRO A 522 -29.92 -20.06 9.98
CA PRO A 522 -30.43 -19.01 10.88
C PRO A 522 -29.29 -18.29 11.64
N LYS A 523 -29.64 -17.35 12.55
CA LYS A 523 -28.83 -16.31 13.23
C LYS A 523 -27.61 -16.78 14.09
N ASN A 524 -26.81 -17.73 13.58
CA ASN A 524 -25.47 -18.09 14.07
C ASN A 524 -24.62 -18.79 12.98
N SER A 525 -24.52 -18.21 11.78
CA SER A 525 -24.12 -18.95 10.56
C SER A 525 -22.64 -19.34 10.37
N LEU A 526 -21.69 -18.41 10.07
CA LEU A 526 -20.38 -18.78 9.48
C LEU A 526 -19.10 -18.00 9.84
N ARG A 527 -19.11 -16.93 10.65
CA ARG A 527 -17.84 -16.36 11.15
C ARG A 527 -17.16 -17.31 12.15
N ILE A 528 -15.92 -17.74 11.86
CA ILE A 528 -15.29 -18.89 12.53
C ILE A 528 -14.32 -18.48 13.63
N LYS A 529 -14.50 -19.09 14.82
CA LYS A 529 -14.27 -18.42 16.11
C LYS A 529 -13.42 -19.18 17.12
N THR A 530 -12.58 -18.43 17.83
CA THR A 530 -11.31 -18.94 18.34
C THR A 530 -10.84 -18.33 19.67
N ASN A 531 -9.71 -18.80 20.25
CA ASN A 531 -9.27 -18.47 21.63
C ASN A 531 -7.79 -17.91 21.81
N LEU A 532 -7.55 -16.78 22.55
CA LEU A 532 -6.33 -15.96 22.94
C LEU A 532 -6.39 -14.41 22.66
N LYS A 533 -7.21 -13.63 23.40
CA LYS A 533 -7.64 -12.19 23.23
C LYS A 533 -8.36 -11.74 21.91
N GLU A 534 -9.49 -11.05 22.09
CA GLU A 534 -10.40 -10.47 21.08
C GLU A 534 -9.74 -9.42 20.17
N GLY A 535 -10.11 -9.42 18.88
CA GLY A 535 -9.36 -8.74 17.81
C GLY A 535 -8.48 -9.72 17.01
N TYR A 536 -8.16 -10.85 17.63
CA TYR A 536 -7.48 -12.02 17.04
C TYR A 536 -8.35 -13.29 17.09
N ASN A 537 -9.66 -13.15 17.40
CA ASN A 537 -10.60 -14.24 17.73
C ASN A 537 -11.40 -14.82 16.57
N LEU A 538 -10.99 -14.51 15.34
CA LEU A 538 -11.70 -14.92 14.12
C LEU A 538 -10.69 -15.28 13.03
N LEU A 539 -10.78 -16.49 12.47
CA LEU A 539 -9.64 -17.23 11.91
C LEU A 539 -10.04 -18.25 10.83
N ASP A 540 -9.38 -18.20 9.67
CA ASP A 540 -10.10 -18.27 8.41
C ASP A 540 -9.28 -18.56 7.11
N PRO A 541 -9.67 -19.52 6.25
CA PRO A 541 -9.14 -19.89 4.93
C PRO A 541 -9.92 -19.26 3.77
N ILE A 542 -10.35 -18.05 4.04
CA ILE A 542 -11.04 -17.13 3.15
C ILE A 542 -10.08 -16.37 2.00
N ALA A 543 -9.30 -15.16 1.82
CA ALA A 543 -8.06 -14.23 2.30
C ALA A 543 -6.47 -14.54 2.63
N SER A 544 -5.89 -15.36 3.57
CA SER A 544 -4.50 -15.94 3.77
C SER A 544 -3.99 -17.30 3.15
N GLY A 545 -4.78 -18.25 2.60
CA GLY A 545 -4.43 -19.18 1.48
C GLY A 545 -5.56 -19.63 0.48
N VAL A 546 -5.40 -19.39 -0.85
CA VAL A 546 -6.34 -19.64 -2.00
C VAL A 546 -5.65 -19.70 -3.38
N LEU A 547 -4.53 -18.99 -3.57
CA LEU A 547 -3.65 -19.10 -4.74
C LEU A 547 -3.22 -20.58 -5.03
N VAL A 548 -4.07 -21.40 -5.65
CA VAL A 548 -3.74 -22.71 -6.28
C VAL A 548 -4.67 -23.06 -7.45
N ILE A 549 -5.98 -23.17 -7.22
CA ILE A 549 -6.79 -24.21 -7.91
C ILE A 549 -6.91 -24.00 -9.43
N ALA A 550 -6.86 -22.76 -9.93
CA ALA A 550 -6.95 -22.47 -11.37
C ALA A 550 -5.60 -22.47 -12.12
N SER A 551 -4.46 -22.73 -11.47
CA SER A 551 -3.13 -22.26 -11.91
C SER A 551 -2.51 -22.91 -13.16
N VAL A 552 -3.25 -23.73 -13.91
CA VAL A 552 -2.76 -24.60 -15.00
C VAL A 552 -1.96 -23.88 -16.08
N ILE A 553 -2.29 -22.62 -16.37
CA ILE A 553 -1.33 -21.63 -16.89
C ILE A 553 -1.37 -20.40 -16.00
N THR A 554 -0.21 -19.88 -15.61
CA THR A 554 -0.09 -18.72 -14.71
C THR A 554 1.25 -17.97 -14.87
N ILE A 555 2.27 -18.61 -15.41
CA ILE A 555 3.27 -17.92 -16.23
C ILE A 555 3.46 -18.67 -17.55
N ILE A 556 3.45 -17.91 -18.64
CA ILE A 556 4.39 -18.08 -19.75
C ILE A 556 4.56 -16.71 -20.41
N SER A 557 4.99 -15.70 -19.65
CA SER A 557 4.45 -14.32 -19.75
C SER A 557 5.40 -13.21 -20.25
N THR A 558 6.17 -12.54 -19.38
CA THR A 558 6.85 -11.26 -19.66
C THR A 558 8.08 -11.40 -20.59
N ARG A 559 8.88 -10.34 -20.77
CA ARG A 559 10.04 -10.26 -21.70
C ARG A 559 9.70 -10.47 -23.19
N LYS A 560 8.41 -10.58 -23.54
CA LYS A 560 7.77 -9.85 -24.65
C LYS A 560 6.30 -9.60 -24.29
N THR A 561 5.56 -10.65 -23.92
CA THR A 561 4.14 -10.58 -23.52
C THR A 561 3.17 -10.12 -24.63
N SER A 562 1.89 -10.37 -24.41
CA SER A 562 0.79 -9.55 -24.92
C SER A 562 0.65 -9.39 -26.44
N PHE A 563 0.67 -8.16 -26.95
CA PHE A 563 0.03 -7.66 -28.19
C PHE A 563 -1.47 -7.94 -28.38
N LEU A 564 -1.99 -9.09 -27.93
CA LEU A 564 -3.41 -9.46 -27.97
C LEU A 564 -4.18 -9.02 -26.70
N ASN A 565 -3.51 -8.36 -25.74
CA ASN A 565 -4.09 -7.91 -24.46
C ASN A 565 -4.94 -6.61 -24.62
N TRP A 566 -5.71 -6.48 -25.70
CA TRP A 566 -6.58 -5.32 -25.96
C TRP A 566 -7.97 -5.04 -25.10
N ILE A 567 -10.14 -6.53 -24.51
CA ILE A 567 -11.66 -6.49 -24.48
C ILE A 567 -12.41 -5.65 -23.42
N ALA A 568 -11.98 -5.59 -22.15
CA ALA A 568 -12.80 -4.96 -21.10
C ALA A 568 -12.09 -3.90 -20.23
N SER A 569 -10.90 -4.17 -19.68
CA SER A 569 -10.21 -3.23 -18.80
C SER A 569 -11.12 -2.67 -17.66
N ALA A 570 -10.98 -1.36 -17.39
CA ALA A 570 -11.82 -0.43 -16.62
C ALA A 570 -13.29 -0.79 -16.36
N ILE A 571 -13.95 -1.53 -17.25
CA ILE A 571 -15.41 -1.67 -17.47
C ILE A 571 -16.29 -1.90 -16.23
N ASN A 572 -15.72 -2.25 -15.07
CA ASN A 572 -16.42 -2.14 -13.78
C ASN A 572 -16.98 -0.73 -13.58
N THR A 573 -16.32 0.28 -14.20
CA THR A 573 -16.83 1.58 -14.71
C THR A 573 -18.34 1.71 -14.60
N ALA A 574 -19.02 0.70 -15.16
CA ALA A 574 -20.42 0.36 -15.03
C ALA A 574 -21.00 0.55 -13.62
N VAL A 575 -21.23 -0.49 -12.82
CA VAL A 575 -21.72 -0.29 -11.43
C VAL A 575 -20.56 -0.13 -10.42
N ILE A 576 -19.45 0.41 -10.91
CA ILE A 576 -18.72 1.48 -10.24
C ILE A 576 -19.57 2.75 -10.23
N ILE A 577 -19.98 3.33 -11.36
CA ILE A 577 -20.81 4.54 -11.41
C ILE A 577 -22.30 4.25 -11.20
N PHE A 578 -22.92 3.42 -12.03
CA PHE A 578 -24.34 3.53 -12.45
C PHE A 578 -25.41 3.29 -11.37
N VAL A 579 -25.07 2.83 -10.17
CA VAL A 579 -26.00 2.79 -9.01
C VAL A 579 -25.58 3.78 -7.88
N ILE A 580 -24.49 4.56 -8.03
CA ILE A 580 -24.44 5.87 -7.37
C ILE A 580 -25.50 6.75 -8.01
N VAL A 581 -25.60 6.68 -9.34
CA VAL A 581 -26.68 7.25 -10.12
C VAL A 581 -27.98 6.63 -9.62
N ALA A 582 -28.22 5.35 -9.95
CA ALA A 582 -29.44 4.63 -9.62
C ALA A 582 -29.65 4.31 -8.12
N GLY A 583 -29.08 5.10 -7.21
CA GLY A 583 -29.66 5.27 -5.89
C GLY A 583 -29.19 6.48 -5.06
N PHE A 584 -28.49 7.47 -5.62
CA PHE A 584 -28.99 8.85 -5.42
C PHE A 584 -30.46 8.95 -5.88
N LEU A 585 -30.88 8.15 -6.88
CA LEU A 585 -32.30 7.88 -7.18
C LEU A 585 -33.11 7.25 -6.04
N HIS A 586 -32.46 6.76 -4.98
CA HIS A 586 -33.05 6.11 -3.79
C HIS A 586 -32.61 6.83 -2.51
N ALA A 587 -32.13 8.07 -2.63
CA ALA A 587 -31.73 8.89 -1.49
C ALA A 587 -32.95 9.38 -0.72
N ASP A 588 -33.01 9.07 0.57
CA ASP A 588 -33.93 9.71 1.51
C ASP A 588 -33.12 10.62 2.45
N THR A 589 -33.36 11.93 2.34
CA THR A 589 -32.65 12.96 3.11
C THR A 589 -32.90 12.88 4.61
N SER A 590 -33.94 12.17 5.07
CA SER A 590 -34.17 11.94 6.50
C SER A 590 -33.04 11.14 7.14
N ASN A 591 -32.30 10.33 6.37
CA ASN A 591 -31.18 9.50 6.82
C ASN A 591 -29.97 10.32 7.31
N LEU A 592 -29.84 11.56 6.85
CA LEU A 592 -28.80 12.50 7.26
C LEU A 592 -29.03 13.07 8.68
N SER A 593 -30.15 12.75 9.32
CA SER A 593 -30.50 13.27 10.65
C SER A 593 -30.40 12.16 11.73
N PRO A 594 -29.55 12.31 12.76
CA PRO A 594 -28.59 13.40 13.02
C PRO A 594 -27.24 13.27 12.30
N PHE A 595 -26.74 14.38 11.76
CA PHE A 595 -25.48 14.47 11.00
C PHE A 595 -24.21 14.35 11.89
N LEU A 596 -24.25 14.84 13.13
CA LEU A 596 -23.08 14.96 14.03
C LEU A 596 -23.28 14.58 15.52
N PRO A 597 -24.31 15.11 16.23
CA PRO A 597 -24.23 15.25 17.70
C PRO A 597 -22.84 15.63 18.24
N TYR A 598 -22.26 14.88 19.21
CA TYR A 598 -20.93 15.19 19.77
C TYR A 598 -19.79 15.20 18.72
N GLY A 599 -19.99 14.60 17.55
CA GLY A 599 -19.52 15.21 16.32
C GLY A 599 -18.01 15.15 16.10
N ALA A 600 -17.34 16.29 16.23
CA ALA A 600 -16.02 16.53 15.66
C ALA A 600 -14.94 15.52 16.10
N LYS A 601 -14.96 15.04 17.35
CA LYS A 601 -14.02 13.99 17.78
C LYS A 601 -14.19 12.71 16.96
N GLY A 602 -15.43 12.32 16.68
CA GLY A 602 -15.71 11.20 15.78
C GLY A 602 -15.28 11.50 14.35
N VAL A 603 -15.51 12.73 13.85
CA VAL A 603 -15.09 13.15 12.50
C VAL A 603 -13.59 12.92 12.28
N PHE A 604 -12.75 13.30 13.24
CA PHE A 604 -11.29 13.18 13.08
C PHE A 604 -10.72 11.85 13.55
N GLN A 605 -11.28 11.22 14.60
CA GLN A 605 -10.90 9.85 14.99
C GLN A 605 -11.09 8.90 13.82
N ALA A 606 -12.25 9.01 13.16
CA ALA A 606 -12.48 8.43 11.86
C ALA A 606 -11.34 8.80 10.91
N ALA A 607 -11.30 10.04 10.42
CA ALA A 607 -10.40 10.52 9.35
C ALA A 607 -8.90 10.16 9.50
N ALA A 608 -8.48 9.72 10.69
CA ALA A 608 -7.14 9.29 11.03
C ALA A 608 -6.90 7.77 11.02
N ILE A 609 -7.70 6.98 11.77
CA ILE A 609 -7.49 5.52 11.81
C ILE A 609 -7.84 4.92 10.42
N ILE A 610 -8.51 5.76 9.64
CA ILE A 610 -8.59 5.93 8.21
C ILE A 610 -7.33 6.70 7.69
N TYR A 611 -6.15 6.06 7.53
CA TYR A 611 -5.06 6.66 6.73
C TYR A 611 -4.25 5.79 5.75
N PHE A 612 -4.17 4.46 5.90
CA PHE A 612 -3.73 3.61 4.77
C PHE A 612 -4.86 3.45 3.74
N ALA A 613 -5.22 4.54 3.07
CA ALA A 613 -5.84 4.48 1.73
C ALA A 613 -4.88 4.81 0.60
N TYR A 614 -3.66 5.06 1.02
CA TYR A 614 -2.58 5.65 0.28
C TYR A 614 -1.39 5.49 1.22
N GLY A 615 -0.82 4.31 1.48
CA GLY A 615 -1.36 2.96 1.36
C GLY A 615 -1.60 2.41 -0.04
N GLY A 616 -0.73 1.49 -0.47
CA GLY A 616 -0.37 1.35 -1.87
C GLY A 616 0.94 2.27 -2.25
N PHE A 617 1.39 3.99 -3.77
CA PHE A 617 0.86 4.88 -4.90
C PHE A 617 1.79 4.99 -6.15
N ASP A 618 2.70 4.05 -6.43
CA ASP A 618 3.67 4.17 -7.55
C ASP A 618 3.09 4.02 -8.98
N HIS A 619 1.78 3.81 -9.16
CA HIS A 619 1.16 3.31 -10.42
C HIS A 619 1.81 3.71 -11.75
N ILE A 620 1.85 5.01 -12.03
CA ILE A 620 2.40 5.61 -13.26
C ILE A 620 3.78 6.26 -13.04
N ALA A 621 4.34 6.12 -11.83
CA ALA A 621 5.43 6.93 -11.30
C ALA A 621 6.76 6.77 -12.05
N THR A 622 7.46 5.68 -11.77
CA THR A 622 8.80 5.48 -12.32
C THR A 622 8.62 4.93 -13.74
N MET A 623 8.90 5.73 -14.77
CA MET A 623 8.56 5.41 -16.17
C MET A 623 9.54 6.03 -17.18
N ALA A 624 10.84 6.02 -16.86
CA ALA A 624 11.68 7.17 -17.18
C ALA A 624 13.21 6.97 -17.39
N GLU A 625 13.80 5.77 -17.43
CA GLU A 625 15.28 5.65 -17.48
C GLU A 625 15.94 6.21 -18.75
N GLU A 626 15.20 6.31 -19.86
CA GLU A 626 15.72 6.78 -21.14
C GLU A 626 15.69 8.32 -21.26
N THR A 627 14.99 8.98 -20.33
CA THR A 627 14.05 10.05 -20.72
C THR A 627 14.53 11.46 -20.38
N LYS A 628 13.85 12.48 -20.93
CA LYS A 628 14.27 13.89 -20.91
C LYS A 628 13.06 14.79 -21.14
N LYS A 629 12.79 15.71 -20.19
CA LYS A 629 11.47 15.83 -19.52
C LYS A 629 10.80 14.43 -19.45
N PRO A 630 11.24 13.55 -18.52
CA PRO A 630 10.39 12.47 -18.02
C PRO A 630 9.07 13.04 -17.47
N SER A 631 9.21 14.22 -16.88
CA SER A 631 8.51 14.74 -15.73
C SER A 631 7.11 15.30 -16.01
N ARG A 632 6.44 14.90 -17.09
CA ARG A 632 5.13 15.47 -17.47
C ARG A 632 4.00 14.50 -17.17
N ASP A 633 4.05 13.42 -17.91
CA ASP A 633 3.01 12.41 -18.05
C ASP A 633 2.73 11.74 -16.70
N ILE A 634 3.78 11.73 -15.89
CA ILE A 634 3.86 11.16 -14.57
C ILE A 634 3.10 12.07 -13.57
N PRO A 635 3.43 13.37 -13.33
CA PRO A 635 2.57 14.33 -12.60
C PRO A 635 1.17 14.61 -13.16
N ILE A 636 0.72 13.88 -14.17
CA ILE A 636 -0.60 13.99 -14.79
C ILE A 636 -1.48 12.77 -14.55
N GLY A 637 -0.99 11.70 -13.91
CA GLY A 637 -1.91 10.81 -13.19
C GLY A 637 -2.83 11.56 -12.22
N LEU A 638 -2.52 12.83 -11.93
CA LEU A 638 -2.88 13.62 -10.77
C LEU A 638 -3.46 15.00 -11.06
N VAL A 639 -2.71 15.88 -11.73
CA VAL A 639 -3.07 17.31 -11.87
C VAL A 639 -4.37 17.44 -12.66
N GLY A 640 -5.43 17.88 -11.97
CA GLY A 640 -6.82 17.71 -12.42
C GLY A 640 -7.32 16.28 -12.24
N SER A 641 -6.62 15.31 -12.84
CA SER A 641 -6.88 13.87 -12.85
C SER A 641 -7.21 13.25 -11.48
N MET A 642 -6.24 12.72 -10.72
CA MET A 642 -6.44 12.11 -9.39
C MET A 642 -6.63 13.19 -8.32
N SER A 643 -7.70 13.96 -8.50
CA SER A 643 -8.07 15.18 -7.77
C SER A 643 -9.53 15.53 -8.01
N MET A 644 -10.01 15.43 -9.26
CA MET A 644 -11.44 15.46 -9.68
C MET A 644 -12.26 14.27 -9.10
N ILE A 645 -11.77 13.73 -7.99
CA ILE A 645 -12.15 12.53 -7.30
C ILE A 645 -12.26 12.80 -5.77
N THR A 646 -12.06 14.06 -5.32
CA THR A 646 -12.60 14.80 -4.12
C THR A 646 -14.14 14.66 -3.98
N VAL A 647 -14.69 13.76 -4.78
CA VAL A 647 -15.81 14.01 -5.67
C VAL A 647 -16.56 12.70 -5.75
N ILE A 648 -16.50 11.93 -6.84
CA ILE A 648 -17.37 10.75 -7.00
C ILE A 648 -17.11 9.64 -5.96
N TYR A 649 -16.05 9.79 -5.15
CA TYR A 649 -15.74 9.01 -3.95
C TYR A 649 -16.25 9.65 -2.64
N CYS A 650 -16.39 10.98 -2.56
CA CYS A 650 -17.13 11.69 -1.49
C CYS A 650 -18.61 11.33 -1.52
N LEU A 651 -19.11 11.09 -2.74
CA LEU A 651 -20.51 10.87 -3.04
C LEU A 651 -21.06 9.52 -2.51
N MET A 652 -20.28 8.71 -1.78
CA MET A 652 -20.47 7.26 -1.60
C MET A 652 -21.17 6.79 -0.31
N ALA A 653 -20.50 6.72 0.84
CA ALA A 653 -20.24 7.94 1.61
C ALA A 653 -21.50 8.79 1.64
N LEU A 654 -21.59 9.91 0.92
CA LEU A 654 -22.82 10.72 0.91
C LEU A 654 -24.09 9.92 0.55
N SER A 655 -24.06 9.10 -0.51
CA SER A 655 -25.21 8.29 -0.97
C SER A 655 -25.75 7.30 0.08
N LEU A 656 -24.94 6.88 1.06
CA LEU A 656 -25.41 6.20 2.29
C LEU A 656 -24.97 6.86 3.61
N SER A 657 -24.98 8.19 3.62
CA SER A 657 -25.72 8.87 4.68
C SER A 657 -27.11 9.31 4.19
N MET A 658 -27.41 9.14 2.90
CA MET A 658 -28.75 9.29 2.30
C MET A 658 -29.56 8.00 2.27
N MET A 659 -28.98 6.90 2.72
CA MET A 659 -29.70 5.76 3.27
C MET A 659 -28.96 5.26 4.52
N GLN A 660 -29.70 4.70 5.49
CA GLN A 660 -29.30 4.21 6.82
C GLN A 660 -29.34 5.23 7.97
N LYS A 661 -29.88 4.75 9.10
CA LYS A 661 -29.84 5.32 10.46
C LYS A 661 -29.54 4.17 11.47
N TYR A 662 -29.10 4.42 12.71
CA TYR A 662 -28.40 3.36 13.48
C TYR A 662 -29.20 2.16 14.03
N THR A 663 -30.53 2.22 14.09
CA THR A 663 -31.34 1.14 14.67
C THR A 663 -31.40 -0.12 13.80
N GLU A 664 -31.32 -0.04 12.46
CA GLU A 664 -31.75 -1.14 11.57
C GLU A 664 -30.73 -1.59 10.51
N ILE A 665 -29.54 -2.01 10.98
CA ILE A 665 -28.80 -3.14 10.40
C ILE A 665 -28.22 -4.02 11.52
N ASP A 666 -27.18 -4.81 11.25
CA ASP A 666 -26.83 -6.03 11.96
C ASP A 666 -25.33 -6.02 12.32
N THR A 667 -24.53 -6.95 11.80
CA THR A 667 -23.21 -7.36 12.34
C THR A 667 -21.81 -6.77 11.76
N GLY A 668 -20.86 -6.98 10.76
CA GLY A 668 -20.27 -7.72 9.52
C GLY A 668 -20.53 -7.57 7.94
N ALA A 669 -21.48 -6.80 7.35
CA ALA A 669 -21.68 -6.35 5.97
C ALA A 669 -22.61 -5.10 5.78
N ALA A 670 -22.33 -4.18 4.83
CA ALA A 670 -23.04 -2.89 4.61
C ALA A 670 -23.65 -2.74 3.19
N PHE A 671 -23.83 -3.85 2.47
CA PHE A 671 -24.08 -3.83 1.02
C PHE A 671 -25.23 -4.76 0.54
N SER A 672 -26.15 -5.12 1.44
CA SER A 672 -27.60 -5.30 1.13
C SER A 672 -28.43 -5.72 2.33
N VAL A 673 -29.75 -5.42 2.36
CA VAL A 673 -30.83 -6.03 3.18
C VAL A 673 -32.23 -5.65 2.61
N ALA A 674 -32.48 -5.82 1.30
CA ALA A 674 -33.55 -5.06 0.61
C ALA A 674 -34.58 -5.84 -0.21
N PHE A 675 -35.58 -5.06 -0.61
CA PHE A 675 -36.54 -5.18 -1.70
C PHE A 675 -37.93 -5.78 -1.39
N GLN A 676 -38.55 -5.26 -0.32
CA GLN A 676 -39.95 -5.50 0.08
C GLN A 676 -41.00 -4.53 -0.52
N HIS A 677 -40.92 -3.22 -0.20
CA HIS A 677 -42.06 -2.26 -0.15
C HIS A 677 -42.74 -1.78 -1.48
N VAL A 678 -42.60 -0.51 -1.91
CA VAL A 678 -43.59 0.17 -2.79
C VAL A 678 -43.17 0.59 -4.22
N GLY A 679 -41.96 1.09 -4.49
CA GLY A 679 -41.49 1.51 -5.83
C GLY A 679 -40.11 0.98 -6.22
N MET A 680 -39.70 1.05 -7.50
CA MET A 680 -38.40 0.59 -8.04
C MET A 680 -38.06 -0.91 -7.91
N LYS A 681 -37.74 -1.45 -6.72
CA LYS A 681 -37.37 -2.88 -6.48
C LYS A 681 -36.06 -3.37 -7.17
N TRP A 682 -36.09 -4.57 -7.78
CA TRP A 682 -35.18 -5.69 -7.49
C TRP A 682 -33.75 -5.67 -8.09
N ALA A 683 -33.24 -4.51 -8.53
CA ALA A 683 -32.11 -4.37 -9.47
C ALA A 683 -30.75 -4.95 -9.03
N LYS A 684 -30.53 -5.36 -7.77
CA LYS A 684 -29.24 -5.91 -7.30
C LYS A 684 -28.86 -7.26 -7.92
N TYR A 685 -29.80 -8.02 -8.50
CA TYR A 685 -29.69 -9.50 -8.55
C TYR A 685 -28.38 -10.10 -9.09
N VAL A 686 -27.82 -9.58 -10.18
CA VAL A 686 -26.43 -9.86 -10.62
C VAL A 686 -25.47 -8.70 -10.31
N VAL A 687 -25.99 -7.48 -10.13
CA VAL A 687 -25.30 -6.19 -9.92
C VAL A 687 -24.42 -6.10 -8.65
N ALA A 688 -24.24 -7.19 -7.91
CA ALA A 688 -23.27 -7.28 -6.81
C ALA A 688 -22.09 -8.24 -7.05
N PHE A 689 -21.99 -8.89 -8.22
CA PHE A 689 -20.81 -9.66 -8.64
C PHE A 689 -19.56 -8.74 -8.76
N GLY A 690 -19.72 -7.54 -9.33
CA GLY A 690 -18.65 -6.56 -9.57
C GLY A 690 -18.35 -5.64 -8.39
N ALA A 691 -19.11 -5.76 -7.30
CA ALA A 691 -18.67 -5.31 -5.97
C ALA A 691 -17.25 -5.80 -5.70
N LEU A 692 -16.98 -7.05 -6.11
CA LEU A 692 -15.66 -7.68 -6.07
C LEU A 692 -14.75 -7.22 -7.22
N LYS A 693 -14.80 -5.96 -7.66
CA LYS A 693 -13.78 -5.33 -8.51
C LYS A 693 -13.55 -3.85 -8.20
N GLY A 694 -13.81 -3.46 -6.95
CA GLY A 694 -13.40 -2.15 -6.41
C GLY A 694 -12.00 -2.09 -5.81
N MET A 695 -11.51 -3.18 -5.19
CA MET A 695 -10.39 -3.20 -4.22
C MET A 695 -9.88 -4.62 -3.77
N THR A 696 -8.64 -5.03 -4.11
CA THR A 696 -7.75 -6.06 -3.50
C THR A 696 -6.31 -6.04 -4.00
N THR A 697 -6.08 -5.70 -5.26
CA THR A 697 -5.28 -6.57 -6.13
C THR A 697 -3.81 -6.21 -6.25
N VAL A 698 -3.17 -5.93 -5.12
CA VAL A 698 -1.69 -5.99 -4.87
C VAL A 698 -1.04 -7.22 -5.51
N LEU A 699 -1.84 -8.28 -5.64
CA LEU A 699 -1.45 -9.58 -6.13
C LEU A 699 -2.06 -9.82 -7.50
N LEU A 700 -2.01 -8.85 -8.44
CA LEU A 700 -2.48 -9.11 -9.80
C LEU A 700 -1.84 -8.32 -10.97
N VAL A 701 -1.39 -7.05 -10.89
CA VAL A 701 -0.50 -6.53 -11.97
C VAL A 701 0.89 -7.16 -11.83
N GLY A 702 1.33 -7.41 -10.60
CA GLY A 702 1.35 -8.74 -9.98
C GLY A 702 2.07 -9.89 -10.68
N ARG A 703 2.02 -10.03 -12.02
CA ARG A 703 2.77 -11.02 -12.83
C ARG A 703 3.11 -10.52 -14.25
N LEU A 704 3.06 -9.19 -14.47
CA LEU A 704 3.77 -8.48 -15.56
C LEU A 704 4.43 -7.16 -15.11
N ALA A 705 3.66 -6.13 -14.73
CA ALA A 705 4.07 -4.72 -14.88
C ALA A 705 4.22 -3.96 -13.53
N GLN A 706 5.29 -4.28 -12.78
CA GLN A 706 5.60 -3.73 -11.46
C GLN A 706 7.11 -3.77 -11.19
N ALA A 707 7.67 -2.79 -10.48
CA ALA A 707 9.09 -2.38 -10.52
C ALA A 707 10.18 -3.29 -9.90
N ARG A 708 10.82 -2.89 -8.79
CA ARG A 708 12.05 -3.46 -8.17
C ARG A 708 12.23 -3.31 -6.64
N TYR A 709 11.51 -2.39 -5.98
CA TYR A 709 11.31 -2.17 -4.54
C TYR A 709 12.25 -2.93 -3.57
N ILE A 710 11.78 -3.88 -2.77
CA ILE A 710 12.35 -4.25 -1.44
C ILE A 710 13.85 -4.66 -1.44
N THR A 711 14.40 -5.00 -2.60
CA THR A 711 15.72 -5.64 -2.72
C THR A 711 16.90 -4.74 -2.40
N HIS A 712 16.67 -3.44 -2.28
CA HIS A 712 17.67 -2.49 -1.78
C HIS A 712 18.16 -2.95 -0.39
N ILE A 713 17.29 -2.95 0.62
CA ILE A 713 17.63 -3.36 1.99
C ILE A 713 17.99 -4.84 2.08
N ALA A 714 17.53 -5.65 1.11
CA ALA A 714 17.81 -7.07 1.03
C ALA A 714 19.16 -7.43 0.41
N ARG A 715 20.04 -6.48 0.10
CA ARG A 715 21.49 -6.79 -0.02
C ARG A 715 22.39 -5.93 0.85
N CYS A 716 21.91 -4.78 1.34
CA CYS A 716 22.69 -3.87 2.17
C CYS A 716 22.92 -4.43 3.59
N HIS A 717 22.78 -5.75 3.77
CA HIS A 717 22.89 -6.46 5.03
C HIS A 717 21.84 -6.04 6.09
N MET A 718 20.92 -5.14 5.72
CA MET A 718 19.80 -4.66 6.52
C MET A 718 18.70 -5.70 6.63
N ILE A 719 18.56 -6.62 5.65
CA ILE A 719 18.10 -8.01 5.84
C ILE A 719 19.01 -8.95 5.01
N PRO A 720 19.01 -10.28 5.25
CA PRO A 720 19.96 -11.20 4.63
C PRO A 720 19.98 -11.17 3.09
N PRO A 721 21.17 -11.23 2.45
CA PRO A 721 21.34 -11.05 1.00
C PRO A 721 20.58 -12.07 0.13
N TRP A 722 20.25 -13.23 0.70
CA TRP A 722 19.44 -14.27 0.06
C TRP A 722 18.05 -13.79 -0.42
N PHE A 723 17.48 -12.76 0.22
CA PHE A 723 16.20 -12.18 -0.18
C PHE A 723 16.30 -11.28 -1.42
N ALA A 724 17.50 -10.80 -1.79
CA ALA A 724 17.73 -10.05 -3.03
C ALA A 724 17.82 -10.90 -4.31
N LEU A 725 17.88 -12.23 -4.18
CA LEU A 725 18.07 -13.12 -5.32
C LEU A 725 16.85 -13.15 -6.25
N VAL A 726 17.11 -13.01 -7.55
CA VAL A 726 16.13 -12.92 -8.63
C VAL A 726 16.25 -14.12 -9.55
N HIS A 727 15.12 -14.69 -9.94
CA HIS A 727 15.09 -15.85 -10.82
C HIS A 727 15.16 -15.48 -12.31
N HIS A 728 16.22 -15.95 -12.96
CA HIS A 728 16.58 -15.76 -14.36
C HIS A 728 15.43 -15.92 -15.38
N LYS A 729 14.63 -17.00 -15.29
CA LYS A 729 13.60 -17.36 -16.29
C LYS A 729 12.37 -16.43 -16.31
N THR A 730 12.32 -15.48 -15.40
CA THR A 730 11.07 -14.81 -15.02
C THR A 730 11.24 -13.37 -14.58
N GLY A 731 12.42 -12.97 -14.08
CA GLY A 731 12.61 -11.70 -13.38
C GLY A 731 11.87 -11.71 -12.04
N THR A 732 12.01 -12.79 -11.26
CA THR A 732 11.23 -12.98 -10.01
C THR A 732 12.09 -13.22 -8.78
N PRO A 733 12.20 -12.26 -7.86
CA PRO A 733 12.68 -12.44 -6.49
C PRO A 733 11.66 -13.22 -5.65
N ILE A 734 11.54 -14.49 -5.97
CA ILE A 734 10.64 -15.44 -5.32
C ILE A 734 10.85 -15.42 -3.81
N ASN A 735 12.10 -15.30 -3.36
CA ASN A 735 12.49 -15.41 -1.95
C ASN A 735 11.81 -14.33 -1.09
N ALA A 736 11.84 -13.08 -1.54
CA ALA A 736 11.20 -11.97 -0.82
C ALA A 736 9.67 -11.95 -1.02
N THR A 737 9.15 -12.35 -2.19
CA THR A 737 7.71 -12.59 -2.38
C THR A 737 7.20 -13.75 -1.52
N LEU A 738 8.06 -14.70 -1.18
CA LEU A 738 7.75 -15.80 -0.25
C LEU A 738 7.81 -15.35 1.20
N LEU A 739 8.78 -14.53 1.61
CA LEU A 739 8.75 -13.85 2.92
C LEU A 739 7.40 -13.14 3.11
N ILE A 740 6.95 -12.47 2.04
CA ILE A 740 5.66 -11.83 1.90
C ILE A 740 4.47 -12.82 1.90
N THR A 741 4.57 -13.96 1.20
CA THR A 741 3.56 -15.04 1.14
C THR A 741 3.42 -15.78 2.48
N ILE A 742 4.48 -15.85 3.28
CA ILE A 742 4.56 -16.81 4.38
C ILE A 742 4.03 -16.22 5.66
N ALA A 743 4.50 -15.07 6.10
CA ALA A 743 3.87 -14.49 7.29
C ALA A 743 2.42 -14.00 7.00
N SER A 744 2.00 -13.99 5.73
CA SER A 744 0.60 -13.94 5.28
C SER A 744 -0.23 -15.15 5.66
N ALA A 745 0.33 -16.35 5.58
CA ALA A 745 -0.25 -17.56 6.16
C ALA A 745 -0.33 -17.51 7.71
N ILE A 746 0.12 -16.42 8.34
CA ILE A 746 0.36 -16.33 9.78
C ILE A 746 -0.30 -15.09 10.38
N ILE A 747 0.40 -13.96 10.42
CA ILE A 747 0.02 -12.86 11.31
C ILE A 747 -1.31 -12.26 10.84
N ALA A 748 -1.53 -12.24 9.52
CA ALA A 748 -2.83 -11.94 8.90
C ALA A 748 -3.91 -12.92 9.30
N PHE A 749 -3.57 -14.21 9.25
CA PHE A 749 -4.46 -15.32 9.52
C PHE A 749 -5.05 -15.24 10.94
N PHE A 750 -4.25 -14.83 11.93
CA PHE A 750 -4.68 -14.55 13.31
C PHE A 750 -5.32 -13.18 13.50
N THR A 751 -4.75 -12.10 12.95
CA THR A 751 -5.14 -10.72 13.31
C THR A 751 -6.34 -10.23 12.52
N GLY A 752 -7.26 -9.52 13.16
CA GLY A 752 -8.46 -9.01 12.54
C GLY A 752 -8.80 -7.60 12.96
N LEU A 753 -9.93 -7.46 13.65
CA LEU A 753 -11.10 -6.96 12.94
C LEU A 753 -10.96 -5.48 12.57
N LYS A 754 -10.37 -4.69 13.47
CA LYS A 754 -9.93 -3.30 13.26
C LYS A 754 -8.51 -3.01 13.78
N VAL A 755 -7.85 -4.05 14.30
CA VAL A 755 -6.45 -4.02 14.78
C VAL A 755 -5.51 -3.76 13.61
N LEU A 756 -5.82 -4.40 12.48
CA LEU A 756 -5.16 -4.19 11.20
C LEU A 756 -5.22 -2.71 10.79
N SER A 757 -6.42 -2.18 10.59
CA SER A 757 -6.63 -0.82 10.06
C SER A 757 -6.13 0.30 10.96
N SER A 758 -6.12 0.09 12.27
CA SER A 758 -5.49 1.03 13.19
C SER A 758 -3.97 1.02 13.12
N LEU A 759 -3.33 -0.15 13.19
CA LEU A 759 -1.87 -0.26 13.20
C LEU A 759 -1.23 0.32 11.94
N ILE A 760 -1.85 0.09 10.78
CA ILE A 760 -1.29 0.57 9.53
C ILE A 760 -1.43 2.08 9.34
N SER A 761 -2.56 2.67 9.76
CA SER A 761 -2.79 4.09 9.52
C SER A 761 -1.84 4.95 10.33
N VAL A 762 -1.43 4.49 11.54
CA VAL A 762 -0.26 5.07 12.26
C VAL A 762 0.97 5.09 11.36
N SER A 763 1.26 3.95 10.71
CA SER A 763 2.46 3.81 9.88
C SER A 763 2.47 4.78 8.70
N THR A 764 1.37 4.82 7.95
CA THR A 764 1.27 5.61 6.73
C THR A 764 1.36 7.10 7.03
N LEU A 765 0.66 7.56 8.09
CA LEU A 765 0.76 8.94 8.60
C LEU A 765 2.21 9.29 8.95
N PHE A 766 2.91 8.36 9.58
CA PHE A 766 4.30 8.54 9.97
C PHE A 766 5.23 8.66 8.75
N VAL A 767 5.12 7.80 7.72
CA VAL A 767 5.89 7.93 6.47
C VAL A 767 5.66 9.29 5.81
N PHE A 768 4.41 9.79 5.85
CA PHE A 768 4.03 10.97 5.06
C PHE A 768 4.43 12.27 5.75
N MET A 769 4.42 12.27 7.08
CA MET A 769 5.14 13.24 7.89
C MET A 769 6.63 13.24 7.52
N MET A 770 7.28 12.07 7.48
CA MET A 770 8.72 11.94 7.16
C MET A 770 9.08 12.47 5.77
N ILE A 771 8.30 12.21 4.73
CA ILE A 771 8.52 12.76 3.38
C ILE A 771 8.29 14.27 3.33
N SER A 772 7.34 14.80 4.10
CA SER A 772 7.12 16.26 4.19
C SER A 772 8.26 16.97 4.93
N ILE A 773 8.89 16.30 5.90
CA ILE A 773 10.14 16.75 6.54
C ILE A 773 11.30 16.70 5.53
N ALA A 774 11.40 15.65 4.71
CA ALA A 774 12.42 15.48 3.66
C ALA A 774 12.47 16.64 2.67
N LEU A 775 11.31 16.99 2.13
CA LEU A 775 11.17 18.10 1.20
C LEU A 775 11.75 19.41 1.75
N VAL A 776 11.42 19.74 3.01
CA VAL A 776 11.94 20.94 3.67
C VAL A 776 13.48 20.89 3.75
N VAL A 777 14.07 19.70 3.82
CA VAL A 777 15.52 19.53 3.85
C VAL A 777 16.19 19.71 2.45
N ARG A 778 15.73 19.15 1.30
CA ARG A 778 16.33 19.50 -0.05
C ARG A 778 16.29 21.01 -0.31
N ARG A 779 15.23 21.65 0.19
CA ARG A 779 14.96 23.08 -0.07
C ARG A 779 15.94 24.02 0.62
N TYR A 780 16.32 23.72 1.87
CA TYR A 780 17.11 24.63 2.71
C TYR A 780 18.49 24.10 3.10
N TYR A 781 18.82 22.86 2.75
CA TYR A 781 20.12 22.26 3.03
C TYR A 781 20.78 21.69 1.77
N VAL A 782 22.08 21.98 1.65
CA VAL A 782 23.03 21.44 0.68
C VAL A 782 24.37 21.24 1.39
N ARG A 783 24.90 20.02 1.39
CA ARG A 783 26.19 19.70 2.03
C ARG A 783 27.33 20.53 1.45
N GLY A 784 28.18 21.12 2.30
CA GLY A 784 29.35 21.91 1.91
C GLY A 784 29.05 23.36 1.46
N VAL A 785 27.86 23.63 0.92
CA VAL A 785 27.44 24.98 0.51
C VAL A 785 26.74 25.73 1.65
N THR A 786 25.94 25.02 2.47
CA THR A 786 25.11 25.67 3.51
C THR A 786 25.94 25.99 4.76
N PRO A 787 25.93 27.24 5.27
CA PRO A 787 26.58 27.58 6.53
C PRO A 787 26.03 26.78 7.72
N LYS A 788 26.89 26.41 8.67
CA LYS A 788 26.48 25.67 9.90
C LYS A 788 25.39 26.40 10.69
N GLU A 789 25.39 27.73 10.68
CA GLU A 789 24.33 28.55 11.29
C GLU A 789 22.97 28.35 10.63
N ASN A 790 22.91 28.22 9.30
CA ASN A 790 21.66 28.03 8.58
C ASN A 790 21.15 26.60 8.73
N LEU A 791 22.04 25.60 8.81
CA LEU A 791 21.67 24.24 9.26
C LEU A 791 21.06 24.27 10.67
N LEU A 792 21.68 24.97 11.63
CA LEU A 792 21.17 25.05 13.00
C LEU A 792 19.78 25.74 13.05
N LYS A 793 19.61 26.85 12.33
CA LYS A 793 18.31 27.53 12.17
C LYS A 793 17.26 26.60 11.56
N LEU A 794 17.61 25.84 10.51
CA LEU A 794 16.72 24.86 9.87
C LEU A 794 16.23 23.80 10.87
N VAL A 795 17.16 23.17 11.61
CA VAL A 795 16.83 22.17 12.63
C VAL A 795 15.94 22.75 13.74
N ILE A 796 16.20 23.98 14.19
CA ILE A 796 15.38 24.67 15.21
C ILE A 796 13.96 24.94 14.70
N PHE A 797 13.80 25.57 13.53
CA PHE A 797 12.46 25.88 12.99
C PHE A 797 11.67 24.61 12.64
N LEU A 798 12.33 23.60 12.08
CA LEU A 798 11.71 22.30 11.77
C LEU A 798 11.28 21.56 13.06
N GLY A 799 12.13 21.57 14.10
CA GLY A 799 11.80 21.05 15.42
C GLY A 799 10.63 21.79 16.07
N LEU A 800 10.55 23.12 15.93
CA LEU A 800 9.41 23.92 16.41
C LEU A 800 8.11 23.62 15.65
N ILE A 801 8.16 23.40 14.33
CA ILE A 801 7.00 22.98 13.52
C ILE A 801 6.49 21.60 13.98
N ILE A 802 7.38 20.63 14.20
CA ILE A 802 7.00 19.30 14.67
C ILE A 802 6.47 19.36 16.11
N ALA A 803 7.15 20.06 17.03
CA ALA A 803 6.74 20.17 18.43
C ALA A 803 5.39 20.91 18.60
N SER A 804 5.16 21.99 17.83
CA SER A 804 3.85 22.67 17.83
C SER A 804 2.75 21.79 17.25
N SER A 805 3.02 21.05 16.16
CA SER A 805 2.08 20.07 15.58
C SER A 805 1.73 18.94 16.57
N MET A 806 2.73 18.40 17.28
CA MET A 806 2.53 17.42 18.34
C MET A 806 1.74 18.03 19.52
N GLY A 807 1.96 19.31 19.84
CA GLY A 807 1.18 20.05 20.84
C GLY A 807 -0.30 20.22 20.47
N ILE A 808 -0.60 20.60 19.22
CA ILE A 808 -1.97 20.63 18.66
C ILE A 808 -2.63 19.25 18.82
N SER A 809 -1.92 18.20 18.42
CA SER A 809 -2.43 16.84 18.43
C SER A 809 -2.61 16.25 19.83
N ALA A 810 -1.68 16.50 20.75
CA ALA A 810 -1.77 16.03 22.13
C ALA A 810 -2.87 16.77 22.91
N TYR A 811 -3.07 18.07 22.66
CA TYR A 811 -4.16 18.83 23.27
C TYR A 811 -5.53 18.30 22.80
N TRP A 812 -5.67 18.01 21.50
CA TRP A 812 -6.86 17.36 20.92
C TRP A 812 -7.15 15.98 21.55
N GLY A 813 -6.13 15.16 21.74
CA GLY A 813 -6.25 13.83 22.36
C GLY A 813 -6.58 13.86 23.86
N LEU A 814 -6.05 14.83 24.61
CA LEU A 814 -6.14 14.88 26.09
C LEU A 814 -7.28 15.74 26.64
N ARG A 815 -7.65 16.84 25.97
CA ARG A 815 -8.74 17.75 26.39
C ARG A 815 -9.50 18.30 25.17
N SER A 816 -10.55 17.60 24.77
CA SER A 816 -11.55 18.00 23.75
C SER A 816 -12.37 19.26 24.13
N ASN A 817 -11.99 19.99 25.18
CA ASN A 817 -12.91 20.70 26.08
C ASN A 817 -12.59 22.21 26.20
N GLY A 818 -11.80 22.77 25.29
CA GLY A 818 -11.44 24.19 25.32
C GLY A 818 -10.65 24.64 24.10
N TRP A 819 -10.52 25.96 23.94
CA TRP A 819 -9.86 26.58 22.79
C TRP A 819 -8.45 27.11 23.11
N PHE A 820 -8.10 27.26 24.39
CA PHE A 820 -6.85 27.86 24.84
C PHE A 820 -5.58 27.17 24.31
N GLY A 821 -5.59 25.84 24.14
CA GLY A 821 -4.45 25.12 23.56
C GLY A 821 -4.14 25.56 22.13
N TYR A 822 -5.17 25.71 21.28
CA TYR A 822 -5.02 26.14 19.89
C TYR A 822 -4.60 27.60 19.76
N ILE A 823 -5.06 28.47 20.68
CA ILE A 823 -4.66 29.89 20.74
C ILE A 823 -3.14 30.03 20.97
N VAL A 824 -2.49 29.06 21.62
CA VAL A 824 -1.03 29.03 21.77
C VAL A 824 -0.37 28.28 20.60
N THR A 825 -0.76 27.03 20.35
CA THR A 825 0.00 26.14 19.47
C THR A 825 -0.09 26.50 17.99
N VAL A 826 -1.22 27.04 17.51
CA VAL A 826 -1.39 27.41 16.10
C VAL A 826 -0.56 28.66 15.73
N PRO A 827 -0.55 29.75 16.53
CA PRO A 827 0.39 30.85 16.31
C PRO A 827 1.86 30.44 16.42
N PHE A 828 2.22 29.49 17.31
CA PHE A 828 3.59 28.96 17.35
C PHE A 828 3.98 28.21 16.06
N TRP A 829 3.09 27.39 15.50
CA TRP A 829 3.29 26.75 14.19
C TRP A 829 3.42 27.78 13.05
N PHE A 830 2.55 28.80 13.05
CA PHE A 830 2.58 29.89 12.05
C PHE A 830 3.87 30.70 12.13
N LEU A 831 4.30 31.08 13.34
CA LEU A 831 5.55 31.83 13.58
C LEU A 831 6.80 31.00 13.23
N ALA A 832 6.80 29.69 13.51
CA ALA A 832 7.91 28.81 13.12
C ALA A 832 8.01 28.66 11.59
N THR A 833 6.87 28.56 10.89
CA THR A 833 6.80 28.51 9.42
C THR A 833 7.19 29.84 8.79
N LEU A 834 6.70 30.96 9.34
CA LEU A 834 7.07 32.32 8.90
C LEU A 834 8.57 32.58 9.14
N GLY A 835 9.11 32.18 10.30
CA GLY A 835 10.52 32.28 10.63
C GLY A 835 11.39 31.49 9.65
N MET A 836 10.98 30.26 9.29
CA MET A 836 11.62 29.47 8.24
C MET A 836 11.57 30.20 6.88
N SER A 837 10.45 30.82 6.53
CA SER A 837 10.29 31.55 5.27
C SER A 837 11.07 32.88 5.18
N LEU A 838 11.43 33.50 6.32
CA LEU A 838 12.10 34.81 6.37
C LEU A 838 13.60 34.72 6.67
N PHE A 839 14.03 33.77 7.50
CA PHE A 839 15.41 33.70 8.01
C PHE A 839 16.30 32.65 7.33
N LEU A 840 15.74 31.81 6.44
CA LEU A 840 16.50 30.79 5.70
C LEU A 840 16.44 31.08 4.19
N THR A 841 17.61 31.14 3.56
CA THR A 841 17.74 31.23 2.11
C THR A 841 17.57 29.85 1.49
N GLN A 842 16.62 29.73 0.58
CA GLN A 842 16.38 28.51 -0.18
C GLN A 842 17.61 28.18 -1.05
N GLN A 843 18.15 26.96 -0.90
CA GLN A 843 19.39 26.51 -1.54
C GLN A 843 19.13 25.78 -2.87
N ARG A 844 18.00 25.07 -3.00
CA ARG A 844 17.62 24.37 -4.24
C ARG A 844 16.27 24.84 -4.77
N ALA A 845 16.24 25.21 -6.05
CA ALA A 845 15.03 25.50 -6.82
C ALA A 845 14.55 24.23 -7.56
N PRO A 846 13.24 24.04 -7.82
CA PRO A 846 12.76 22.87 -8.55
C PRO A 846 13.11 23.03 -10.03
N ARG A 847 13.71 22.00 -10.64
CA ARG A 847 14.11 22.06 -12.05
C ARG A 847 12.91 22.03 -13.04
N VAL A 848 11.74 21.47 -12.67
CA VAL A 848 10.61 21.27 -13.61
C VAL A 848 9.19 21.24 -13.00
N TRP A 849 8.98 20.70 -11.80
CA TRP A 849 7.77 20.90 -10.98
C TRP A 849 8.20 21.11 -9.54
N GLY A 850 7.46 21.95 -8.80
CA GLY A 850 7.70 22.18 -7.39
C GLY A 850 6.40 22.46 -6.66
N VAL A 851 6.38 22.10 -5.38
CA VAL A 851 5.31 22.38 -4.44
C VAL A 851 5.13 23.90 -4.32
N PRO A 852 3.90 24.41 -4.47
CA PRO A 852 3.65 25.83 -4.27
C PRO A 852 3.83 26.21 -2.79
N LEU A 853 4.28 27.45 -2.52
CA LEU A 853 4.31 28.02 -1.17
C LEU A 853 5.15 27.23 -0.15
N VAL A 854 6.29 26.64 -0.53
CA VAL A 854 7.30 26.17 0.44
C VAL A 854 7.78 27.37 1.29
N PRO A 855 7.88 27.27 2.64
CA PRO A 855 7.75 26.09 3.48
C PRO A 855 6.34 25.81 4.04
N TRP A 856 5.34 26.65 3.73
CA TRP A 856 3.97 26.57 4.26
C TRP A 856 3.23 25.29 3.88
N PHE A 857 3.35 24.86 2.62
CA PHE A 857 2.63 23.69 2.14
C PHE A 857 3.16 22.38 2.76
N PRO A 858 4.49 22.14 2.84
CA PRO A 858 5.06 21.03 3.62
C PRO A 858 4.80 21.13 5.13
N SER A 859 4.88 22.31 5.74
CA SER A 859 4.64 22.46 7.19
C SER A 859 3.17 22.20 7.57
N LEU A 860 2.23 22.48 6.66
CA LEU A 860 0.83 22.12 6.81
C LEU A 860 0.63 20.61 6.68
N SER A 861 1.32 19.94 5.75
CA SER A 861 1.33 18.47 5.63
C SER A 861 1.83 17.79 6.91
N ILE A 862 2.91 18.31 7.51
CA ILE A 862 3.42 17.81 8.80
C ILE A 862 2.34 17.98 9.88
N ALA A 863 1.71 19.15 9.96
CA ALA A 863 0.67 19.42 10.95
C ALA A 863 -0.57 18.52 10.80
N THR A 864 -1.08 18.32 9.59
CA THR A 864 -2.26 17.48 9.36
C THR A 864 -1.98 15.99 9.58
N ASN A 865 -0.82 15.49 9.14
CA ASN A 865 -0.41 14.10 9.39
C ASN A 865 -0.24 13.85 10.90
N VAL A 866 0.40 14.75 11.65
CA VAL A 866 0.57 14.61 13.10
C VAL A 866 -0.77 14.70 13.83
N PHE A 867 -1.66 15.62 13.42
CA PHE A 867 -3.00 15.80 14.01
C PHE A 867 -3.92 14.59 13.81
N LEU A 868 -3.92 14.01 12.60
CA LEU A 868 -4.60 12.75 12.35
C LEU A 868 -3.95 11.64 13.18
N MET A 869 -2.62 11.54 13.22
CA MET A 869 -1.94 10.50 14.00
C MET A 869 -2.32 10.51 15.49
N GLY A 870 -2.44 11.68 16.15
CA GLY A 870 -2.93 11.73 17.54
C GLY A 870 -4.46 11.71 17.70
N SER A 871 -5.22 11.59 16.60
CA SER A 871 -6.65 11.23 16.64
C SER A 871 -6.86 9.71 16.65
N LEU A 872 -5.79 8.90 16.55
CA LEU A 872 -5.82 7.45 16.65
C LEU A 872 -6.00 6.97 18.10
N GLU A 873 -6.53 5.75 18.29
CA GLU A 873 -6.67 5.14 19.62
C GLU A 873 -5.29 4.78 20.22
N TYR A 874 -5.13 4.90 21.55
CA TYR A 874 -3.85 4.64 22.23
C TYR A 874 -3.30 3.22 22.00
N GLU A 875 -4.18 2.24 21.79
CA GLU A 875 -3.78 0.86 21.44
C GLU A 875 -2.97 0.80 20.13
N ALA A 876 -3.27 1.67 19.17
CA ALA A 876 -2.56 1.74 17.90
C ALA A 876 -1.10 2.18 18.11
N PHE A 877 -0.87 3.17 18.98
CA PHE A 877 0.46 3.61 19.38
C PHE A 877 1.24 2.54 20.15
N ILE A 878 0.60 1.79 21.05
CA ILE A 878 1.27 0.69 21.76
C ILE A 878 1.68 -0.42 20.78
N ARG A 879 0.81 -0.81 19.85
CA ARG A 879 1.11 -1.81 18.81
C ARG A 879 2.25 -1.33 17.89
N PHE A 880 2.16 -0.09 17.42
CA PHE A 880 3.19 0.54 16.58
C PHE A 880 4.54 0.62 17.30
N GLY A 881 4.56 1.07 18.55
CA GLY A 881 5.74 1.13 19.40
C GLY A 881 6.36 -0.23 19.69
N ALA A 882 5.54 -1.25 19.98
CA ALA A 882 6.02 -2.62 20.20
C ALA A 882 6.69 -3.22 18.95
N CYS A 883 6.10 -3.00 17.76
CA CYS A 883 6.76 -3.33 16.51
C CYS A 883 8.07 -2.55 16.36
N THR A 884 8.05 -1.22 16.57
CA THR A 884 9.22 -0.34 16.46
C THR A 884 10.39 -0.84 17.32
N VAL A 885 10.13 -1.19 18.58
CA VAL A 885 11.14 -1.77 19.50
C VAL A 885 11.69 -3.10 19.01
N ALA A 886 10.85 -4.04 18.54
CA ALA A 886 11.33 -5.33 18.02
C ALA A 886 12.30 -5.16 16.84
N MET A 887 12.10 -4.11 16.05
CA MET A 887 12.86 -3.83 14.84
C MET A 887 14.14 -3.02 15.15
N LEU A 888 14.10 -2.12 16.14
CA LEU A 888 15.29 -1.50 16.74
C LEU A 888 16.25 -2.55 17.31
N ILE A 889 15.73 -3.58 18.00
CA ILE A 889 16.52 -4.69 18.52
C ILE A 889 17.21 -5.45 17.39
N TYR A 890 16.49 -5.77 16.31
CA TYR A 890 17.08 -6.43 15.14
C TYR A 890 18.18 -5.58 14.49
N TYR A 891 18.00 -4.26 14.38
CA TYR A 891 19.04 -3.37 13.88
C TYR A 891 20.31 -3.42 14.73
N PHE A 892 20.20 -3.23 16.06
CA PHE A 892 21.38 -3.18 16.93
C PHE A 892 22.13 -4.53 17.01
N LEU A 893 21.42 -5.65 16.91
CA LEU A 893 22.04 -6.98 16.96
C LEU A 893 22.59 -7.45 15.61
N PHE A 894 22.00 -7.01 14.49
CA PHE A 894 22.33 -7.52 13.16
C PHE A 894 22.61 -6.40 12.16
N GLY A 895 21.60 -5.58 11.85
CA GLY A 895 21.66 -4.61 10.75
C GLY A 895 22.83 -3.61 10.86
N LEU A 896 23.17 -3.14 12.05
CA LEU A 896 24.29 -2.23 12.29
C LEU A 896 25.65 -2.88 11.98
N HIS A 897 25.89 -4.10 12.45
CA HIS A 897 27.19 -4.76 12.27
C HIS A 897 27.38 -5.19 10.81
N ALA A 898 26.32 -5.71 10.21
CA ALA A 898 26.30 -6.17 8.83
C ALA A 898 26.48 -5.00 7.83
N THR A 899 25.81 -3.86 8.05
CA THR A 899 26.03 -2.64 7.26
C THR A 899 27.42 -2.05 7.47
N TYR A 900 27.95 -2.07 8.70
CA TYR A 900 29.25 -1.45 9.03
C TYR A 900 30.44 -2.18 8.39
N ASP A 901 30.58 -3.50 8.61
CA ASP A 901 31.78 -4.25 8.20
C ASP A 901 32.07 -4.14 6.69
N MET A 902 31.01 -4.18 5.88
CA MET A 902 31.14 -4.25 4.42
C MET A 902 31.52 -2.90 3.79
N ALA A 903 31.06 -1.78 4.38
CA ALA A 903 31.57 -0.46 4.02
C ALA A 903 33.08 -0.35 4.30
N HIS A 904 33.56 -0.87 5.43
CA HIS A 904 34.99 -0.93 5.74
C HIS A 904 35.76 -1.99 4.92
N GLN A 905 35.13 -3.05 4.41
CA GLN A 905 35.76 -3.93 3.41
C GLN A 905 35.95 -3.23 2.05
N GLN A 906 35.00 -2.38 1.64
CA GLN A 906 35.10 -1.62 0.39
C GLN A 906 36.27 -0.62 0.44
N GLU A 907 36.46 0.11 1.55
CA GLU A 907 37.66 0.95 1.77
C GLU A 907 38.98 0.16 1.75
N LYS A 908 39.00 -1.05 2.36
CA LYS A 908 40.16 -1.96 2.32
C LYS A 908 40.45 -2.53 0.92
N LEU A 909 39.47 -2.62 0.03
CA LEU A 909 39.70 -3.03 -1.37
C LEU A 909 40.22 -1.84 -2.19
N GLN A 910 39.62 -0.66 -2.03
CA GLN A 910 39.95 0.52 -2.81
C GLN A 910 41.37 1.00 -2.52
N SER A 911 41.76 1.08 -1.24
CA SER A 911 43.15 1.33 -0.84
C SER A 911 44.16 0.31 -1.40
N LYS A 912 43.77 -0.95 -1.63
CA LYS A 912 44.63 -1.95 -2.31
C LYS A 912 44.72 -1.76 -3.82
N VAL A 913 43.71 -1.15 -4.45
CA VAL A 913 43.74 -0.79 -5.87
C VAL A 913 44.63 0.44 -6.05
N ASP A 914 44.40 1.52 -5.31
CA ASP A 914 45.22 2.73 -5.33
C ASP A 914 46.69 2.43 -5.02
N HIS A 915 46.94 1.53 -4.05
CA HIS A 915 48.31 1.11 -3.72
C HIS A 915 48.95 0.25 -4.84
N ARG A 916 48.17 -0.50 -5.63
CA ARG A 916 48.65 -1.20 -6.83
C ARG A 916 48.88 -0.28 -8.01
N GLU A 917 48.10 0.79 -8.16
CA GLU A 917 48.28 1.77 -9.24
C GLU A 917 49.48 2.70 -8.96
N THR A 918 49.68 3.11 -7.71
CA THR A 918 50.93 3.77 -7.29
C THR A 918 52.15 2.87 -7.51
N ILE A 919 52.13 1.60 -7.08
CA ILE A 919 53.24 0.65 -7.36
C ILE A 919 53.45 0.40 -8.86
N LYS A 920 52.41 0.50 -9.71
CA LYS A 920 52.55 0.45 -11.18
C LYS A 920 53.18 1.72 -11.76
N ASN A 921 52.85 2.88 -11.20
CA ASN A 921 53.41 4.16 -11.62
C ASN A 921 54.82 4.41 -11.04
N GLU A 922 55.23 3.66 -10.03
CA GLU A 922 56.57 3.66 -9.40
C GLU A 922 57.41 2.41 -9.77
N GLY A 923 57.04 1.70 -10.85
CA GLY A 923 57.87 0.63 -11.44
C GLY A 923 59.16 1.16 -12.09
N PRO A 924 60.24 0.37 -12.11
CA PRO A 924 61.64 0.84 -12.09
C PRO A 924 62.15 1.58 -13.34
#